data_AF-A0A834QN34-F1
#
_entry.id   AF-A0A834QN34-F1
#
_cell.length_a   1.000
_cell.length_b   1.000
_cell.length_c   1.000
_cell.angle_alpha   90.00
_cell.angle_beta   90.00
_cell.angle_gamma   90.00
#
_symmetry.space_group_name_H-M   'P 1'
#
loop_
_entity.id
_entity.type
_entity.pdbx_description
1 polymer ?
#
loop_
_entity_poly.entity_id
_entity_poly.type
_entity_poly.pdbx_seq_one_letter_code
_entity_poly.pdbx_strand_id
1 'polypeptide(L)'
;MVPAWLWLLCLCVTQVFPEAQPADLHVEVPENYGGNFPLYLIKLPLPREKAEGRVVLSGDSDMEAEDPFAVDPDSGFLTVTRALDREEQAEYQLQVTLETEDGHVLWGPQHVIVHVKDENDQVPRFSQTVYRAQLSQGTRPGVPFLFLEASDGDAPGTANSDLRFRILNQAPAQPSPNMFQLEPQLGALALSPEGSTSLDHALEGPYQLLVQVKDMGDQASGHQATATIEISIVENTWVPLEPIHLAENLEVLYPHYIAQAHWSGGDVHYHLESQPPGPFKVDTEGKLYVTRELDREAQAEFVLQVRAQNSRGEDYMAPLELHVVVMDENDNGPVCLPHGPSVSIPELSPPGTEVTRLSAKDADAPGSPNSYVVYQLLSPEPVEGAEGRLFELDPTSGSVTLGTAPLQAGQNILLQVLATDLAGAEGGLSSTCEIAVTITDINDHAPEFTASQIGPISLPEDVEPETLVATLMATDADLEPAFRLMDFAIEAGNVEGIFGLDWEPDSGHVQLRLRKNLSYEAAPHHKVVVVVQNVEELVGPGPGPGSTATVTVLPSDPRSRALRFSLVNDSEGWLSIKEFSGEVHTAKSLHGARPGDSYTVLVEAQDADEPGLSTSATLVVHFLKAPPAPTPALALVPARHLCTPRQDYGVLITSEDPDLASGHGPYSFALGPNPTVQRDWRLQTLNGSHAYLTLALHWVEPREHIVPVVVSHNARMWQLLVRVIVCRCNVEGQCMRKVGRMKGMPTKLSAVGILVGTLAAIGFFLILIFTHLALARKKDLDQPADSVPLKPAV
;
A
#
# COMPACT_ATOMS: atom_id res chain seq x y z
N MET A 1 63.03 -21.69 -23.31
CA MET A 1 63.81 -21.09 -22.20
C MET A 1 63.22 -19.73 -21.86
N VAL A 2 63.26 -19.34 -20.60
CA VAL A 2 62.60 -18.18 -19.94
C VAL A 2 63.52 -17.75 -18.77
N PRO A 3 63.52 -16.50 -18.24
CA PRO A 3 62.82 -15.26 -18.63
C PRO A 3 63.78 -14.33 -19.45
N ALA A 4 63.87 -12.98 -19.42
CA ALA A 4 63.32 -11.87 -18.59
C ALA A 4 63.51 -10.51 -19.35
N TRP A 5 63.00 -9.33 -18.95
CA TRP A 5 62.17 -8.93 -17.78
C TRP A 5 61.34 -7.62 -18.05
N LEU A 6 61.08 -6.80 -17.02
CA LEU A 6 60.31 -5.54 -16.98
C LEU A 6 60.61 -4.48 -18.07
N TRP A 7 59.54 -3.81 -18.54
CA TRP A 7 59.30 -2.35 -18.38
C TRP A 7 57.90 -1.97 -18.91
N LEU A 8 57.02 -1.42 -18.06
CA LEU A 8 55.92 -0.51 -18.47
C LEU A 8 55.32 0.19 -17.23
N LEU A 9 54.81 1.41 -17.43
CA LEU A 9 54.34 2.32 -16.39
C LEU A 9 52.96 2.87 -16.76
N CYS A 10 52.24 3.37 -15.76
CA CYS A 10 50.82 3.75 -15.80
C CYS A 10 50.33 4.48 -17.06
N LEU A 11 49.16 4.07 -17.54
CA LEU A 11 48.12 4.98 -18.01
C LEU A 11 46.83 4.68 -17.26
N CYS A 12 46.27 5.65 -16.56
CA CYS A 12 44.99 5.52 -15.89
C CYS A 12 43.86 5.78 -16.90
N VAL A 13 42.96 4.81 -17.05
CA VAL A 13 41.60 5.06 -17.54
C VAL A 13 40.68 4.53 -16.46
N THR A 14 39.86 5.40 -15.86
CA THR A 14 38.82 5.02 -14.91
C THR A 14 37.65 4.42 -15.68
N GLN A 15 37.76 3.13 -16.02
CA GLN A 15 36.57 2.36 -16.37
C GLN A 15 35.76 2.17 -15.08
N VAL A 16 34.63 2.86 -15.00
CA VAL A 16 33.53 2.41 -14.14
C VAL A 16 33.08 1.07 -14.71
N PHE A 17 33.28 0.00 -13.96
CA PHE A 17 32.66 -1.27 -14.30
C PHE A 17 31.15 -1.12 -14.11
N PRO A 18 30.31 -1.65 -15.00
CA PRO A 18 28.91 -1.87 -14.65
C PRO A 18 28.87 -2.77 -13.42
N GLU A 19 27.98 -2.44 -12.48
CA GLU A 19 27.77 -3.24 -11.28
C GLU A 19 27.19 -4.60 -11.73
N ALA A 20 27.97 -5.66 -11.53
CA ALA A 20 27.63 -6.96 -12.09
C ALA A 20 26.38 -7.51 -11.40
N GLN A 21 25.33 -7.81 -12.18
CA GLN A 21 24.19 -8.56 -11.68
C GLN A 21 24.71 -9.86 -11.04
N PRO A 22 24.18 -10.26 -9.86
CA PRO A 22 24.54 -11.54 -9.25
C PRO A 22 24.17 -12.66 -10.23
N ALA A 23 25.14 -13.51 -10.57
CA ALA A 23 24.88 -14.66 -11.43
C ALA A 23 23.95 -15.65 -10.72
N ASP A 24 23.04 -16.25 -11.49
CA ASP A 24 22.06 -17.19 -10.96
C ASP A 24 22.75 -18.46 -10.44
N LEU A 25 22.30 -18.93 -9.27
CA LEU A 25 22.94 -20.03 -8.57
C LEU A 25 22.27 -21.35 -8.96
N HIS A 26 22.81 -22.03 -9.98
CA HIS A 26 22.38 -23.38 -10.32
C HIS A 26 22.83 -24.39 -9.24
N VAL A 27 21.89 -25.24 -8.82
CA VAL A 27 22.13 -26.37 -7.92
C VAL A 27 21.50 -27.61 -8.51
N GLU A 28 22.19 -28.74 -8.42
CA GLU A 28 21.64 -30.05 -8.77
C GLU A 28 21.42 -30.85 -7.47
N VAL A 29 20.25 -31.46 -7.29
CA VAL A 29 19.99 -32.38 -6.16
C VAL A 29 19.22 -33.61 -6.66
N PRO A 30 19.61 -34.85 -6.30
CA PRO A 30 18.80 -36.03 -6.60
C PRO A 30 17.47 -35.96 -5.84
N GLU A 31 16.42 -36.45 -6.49
CA GLU A 31 15.13 -36.70 -5.84
C GLU A 31 15.21 -37.81 -4.79
N ASN A 32 14.11 -38.03 -4.07
CA ASN A 32 13.95 -39.16 -3.13
C ASN A 32 15.07 -39.30 -2.08
N TYR A 33 15.85 -38.24 -1.82
CA TYR A 33 17.11 -38.29 -1.07
C TYR A 33 16.93 -38.82 0.35
N GLY A 34 17.26 -40.10 0.55
CA GLY A 34 17.03 -40.86 1.79
C GLY A 34 17.92 -40.49 3.00
N GLY A 35 18.42 -39.26 3.05
CA GLY A 35 19.13 -38.71 4.21
C GLY A 35 18.20 -38.11 5.26
N ASN A 36 18.78 -37.63 6.37
CA ASN A 36 18.03 -36.82 7.32
C ASN A 36 17.91 -35.38 6.80
N PHE A 37 16.68 -34.91 6.60
CA PHE A 37 16.41 -33.49 6.37
C PHE A 37 16.68 -32.66 7.66
N PRO A 38 17.09 -31.38 7.54
CA PRO A 38 17.29 -30.63 6.31
C PRO A 38 18.60 -31.01 5.58
N LEU A 39 18.54 -31.15 4.25
CA LEU A 39 19.72 -31.36 3.39
C LEU A 39 20.27 -30.00 2.94
N TYR A 40 21.55 -29.76 3.19
CA TYR A 40 22.24 -28.51 2.83
C TYR A 40 22.69 -28.55 1.38
N LEU A 41 22.17 -27.62 0.57
CA LEU A 41 22.41 -27.52 -0.87
C LEU A 41 23.63 -26.64 -1.19
N ILE A 42 23.42 -25.33 -1.21
CA ILE A 42 24.43 -24.34 -1.57
C ILE A 42 24.55 -23.29 -0.46
N LYS A 43 25.77 -22.85 -0.19
CA LYS A 43 25.99 -21.70 0.70
C LYS A 43 25.68 -20.41 -0.06
N LEU A 44 24.64 -19.72 0.38
CA LEU A 44 24.21 -18.45 -0.22
C LEU A 44 25.23 -17.35 0.12
N PRO A 45 25.51 -16.40 -0.81
CA PRO A 45 26.51 -15.35 -0.64
C PRO A 45 26.06 -14.19 0.29
N LEU A 46 25.37 -14.53 1.39
CA LEU A 46 24.83 -13.59 2.37
C LEU A 46 25.93 -12.72 3.03
N PRO A 47 25.62 -11.44 3.38
CA PRO A 47 26.51 -10.57 4.13
C PRO A 47 26.98 -11.18 5.46
N ARG A 48 28.24 -10.90 5.85
CA ARG A 48 28.88 -11.50 7.05
C ARG A 48 28.73 -10.69 8.34
N GLU A 49 28.01 -9.57 8.32
CA GLU A 49 27.84 -8.71 9.50
C GLU A 49 26.55 -9.05 10.25
N LYS A 50 26.61 -9.00 11.58
CA LYS A 50 25.46 -9.32 12.45
C LYS A 50 24.50 -8.13 12.51
N ALA A 51 23.58 -8.06 11.55
CA ALA A 51 22.54 -7.05 11.49
C ALA A 51 21.16 -7.68 11.24
N GLU A 52 20.38 -7.81 12.31
CA GLU A 52 18.91 -7.60 12.45
C GLU A 52 17.96 -7.88 11.26
N GLY A 53 18.31 -8.82 10.37
CA GLY A 53 17.50 -9.24 9.24
C GLY A 53 17.20 -10.74 9.23
N ARG A 54 16.00 -11.08 8.75
CA ARG A 54 15.51 -12.44 8.47
C ARG A 54 15.79 -12.77 7.01
N VAL A 55 16.25 -13.99 6.71
CA VAL A 55 16.26 -14.47 5.32
C VAL A 55 14.84 -14.87 4.93
N VAL A 56 14.41 -14.40 3.76
CA VAL A 56 13.13 -14.75 3.13
C VAL A 56 13.44 -15.51 1.84
N LEU A 57 12.59 -16.51 1.58
CA LEU A 57 12.60 -17.32 0.37
C LEU A 57 11.25 -17.09 -0.31
N SER A 58 11.28 -16.91 -1.62
CA SER A 58 10.13 -16.79 -2.50
C SER A 58 10.36 -17.66 -3.72
N GLY A 59 9.30 -18.15 -4.36
CA GLY A 59 9.38 -19.02 -5.53
C GLY A 59 8.18 -18.80 -6.45
N ASP A 60 8.23 -19.41 -7.63
CA ASP A 60 7.36 -19.13 -8.78
C ASP A 60 5.90 -19.63 -8.64
N SER A 61 5.39 -19.82 -7.41
CA SER A 61 4.10 -20.44 -7.12
C SER A 61 3.40 -19.83 -5.90
N ASP A 62 2.14 -19.43 -6.05
CA ASP A 62 1.23 -18.94 -5.00
C ASP A 62 0.84 -20.05 -3.98
N MET A 63 1.77 -20.49 -3.13
CA MET A 63 1.58 -21.65 -2.23
C MET A 63 2.02 -21.42 -0.77
N GLU A 64 1.11 -20.92 0.08
CA GLU A 64 1.24 -21.09 1.54
C GLU A 64 0.80 -22.50 1.99
N ALA A 65 1.69 -23.50 1.85
CA ALA A 65 1.85 -24.63 2.80
C ALA A 65 2.91 -25.65 2.30
N GLU A 66 3.96 -25.87 3.11
CA GLU A 66 4.99 -26.92 2.91
C GLU A 66 5.80 -26.86 1.59
N ASP A 67 6.31 -25.65 1.30
CA ASP A 67 7.49 -25.42 0.45
C ASP A 67 8.63 -26.41 0.83
N PRO A 68 9.16 -27.18 -0.14
CA PRO A 68 10.25 -28.12 0.11
C PRO A 68 11.61 -27.47 0.36
N PHE A 69 11.74 -26.14 0.32
CA PHE A 69 12.98 -25.41 0.56
C PHE A 69 12.91 -24.45 1.76
N ALA A 70 14.05 -24.22 2.39
CA ALA A 70 14.23 -23.22 3.46
C ALA A 70 15.70 -22.79 3.56
N VAL A 71 15.98 -21.57 4.02
CA VAL A 71 17.35 -21.13 4.30
C VAL A 71 17.65 -21.24 5.79
N ASP A 72 18.75 -21.91 6.16
CA ASP A 72 19.26 -21.90 7.54
C ASP A 72 19.80 -20.51 7.91
N PRO A 73 19.23 -19.81 8.90
CA PRO A 73 19.64 -18.45 9.28
C PRO A 73 20.99 -18.40 10.01
N ASP A 74 21.43 -19.47 10.67
CA ASP A 74 22.72 -19.49 11.40
C ASP A 74 23.89 -19.82 10.46
N SER A 75 23.70 -20.73 9.50
CA SER A 75 24.75 -21.13 8.56
C SER A 75 24.69 -20.45 7.19
N GLY A 76 23.55 -19.87 6.79
CA GLY A 76 23.36 -19.19 5.49
C GLY A 76 23.47 -20.13 4.29
N PHE A 77 22.85 -21.31 4.39
CA PHE A 77 22.72 -22.29 3.30
C PHE A 77 21.27 -22.44 2.90
N LEU A 78 21.01 -22.56 1.59
CA LEU A 78 19.75 -23.12 1.12
C LEU A 78 19.69 -24.60 1.54
N THR A 79 18.53 -25.04 2.00
CA THR A 79 18.29 -26.41 2.45
C THR A 79 16.98 -26.95 1.90
N VAL A 80 16.94 -28.26 1.70
CA VAL A 80 15.71 -29.02 1.38
C VAL A 80 15.08 -29.52 2.69
N THR A 81 13.77 -29.38 2.85
CA THR A 81 13.00 -29.68 4.08
C THR A 81 12.26 -31.03 4.04
N ARG A 82 11.81 -31.45 2.84
CA ARG A 82 11.17 -32.75 2.54
C ARG A 82 11.77 -33.34 1.26
N ALA A 83 11.56 -34.63 0.99
CA ALA A 83 11.98 -35.22 -0.28
C ALA A 83 11.35 -34.46 -1.47
N LEU A 84 12.14 -34.29 -2.53
CA LEU A 84 11.67 -33.87 -3.85
C LEU A 84 11.30 -35.10 -4.67
N ASP A 85 10.44 -34.88 -5.65
CA ASP A 85 9.90 -35.83 -6.62
C ASP A 85 9.99 -35.13 -8.00
N ARG A 86 10.71 -35.72 -8.95
CA ARG A 86 11.00 -35.14 -10.27
C ARG A 86 9.86 -35.35 -11.26
N GLU A 87 8.99 -36.34 -11.02
CA GLU A 87 7.74 -36.50 -11.75
C GLU A 87 6.66 -35.50 -11.29
N GLU A 88 6.71 -35.03 -10.03
CA GLU A 88 5.96 -33.86 -9.55
C GLU A 88 6.54 -32.57 -10.13
N GLN A 89 7.85 -32.30 -9.94
CA GLN A 89 8.49 -31.08 -10.46
C GLN A 89 10.01 -31.22 -10.66
N ALA A 90 10.47 -31.12 -11.90
CA ALA A 90 11.88 -31.32 -12.28
C ALA A 90 12.80 -30.09 -12.07
N GLU A 91 12.27 -28.87 -12.00
CA GLU A 91 13.04 -27.65 -11.74
C GLU A 91 12.26 -26.71 -10.81
N TYR A 92 12.96 -26.10 -9.84
CA TYR A 92 12.42 -25.05 -8.98
C TYR A 92 13.24 -23.77 -9.14
N GLN A 93 12.57 -22.66 -9.46
CA GLN A 93 13.16 -21.33 -9.50
C GLN A 93 12.84 -20.59 -8.19
N LEU A 94 13.89 -20.24 -7.45
CA LEU A 94 13.80 -19.69 -6.10
C LEU A 94 14.52 -18.34 -6.02
N GLN A 95 13.93 -17.39 -5.30
CA GLN A 95 14.46 -16.06 -5.05
C GLN A 95 14.71 -15.87 -3.55
N VAL A 96 15.96 -15.55 -3.20
CA VAL A 96 16.39 -15.28 -1.82
C VAL A 96 16.57 -13.78 -1.59
N THR A 97 15.96 -13.28 -0.52
CA THR A 97 16.15 -11.93 0.04
C THR A 97 16.56 -11.99 1.51
N LEU A 98 17.15 -10.91 2.02
CA LEU A 98 17.40 -10.67 3.44
C LEU A 98 16.63 -9.40 3.82
N GLU A 99 15.73 -9.46 4.79
CA GLU A 99 14.76 -8.39 5.10
C GLU A 99 14.75 -8.02 6.59
N THR A 100 14.45 -6.77 6.94
CA THR A 100 14.23 -6.35 8.33
C THR A 100 12.90 -6.88 8.89
N GLU A 101 12.68 -6.78 10.22
CA GLU A 101 11.35 -7.04 10.81
C GLU A 101 10.24 -6.11 10.24
N ASP A 102 10.62 -4.94 9.69
CA ASP A 102 9.74 -3.99 9.00
C ASP A 102 9.56 -4.29 7.49
N GLY A 103 10.18 -5.34 6.95
CA GLY A 103 10.06 -5.76 5.54
C GLY A 103 10.99 -5.05 4.54
N HIS A 104 12.02 -4.32 4.98
CA HIS A 104 12.98 -3.69 4.07
C HIS A 104 14.07 -4.69 3.62
N VAL A 105 14.20 -4.92 2.31
CA VAL A 105 15.27 -5.75 1.73
C VAL A 105 16.64 -5.10 1.94
N LEU A 106 17.50 -5.78 2.71
CA LEU A 106 18.89 -5.46 3.02
C LEU A 106 19.88 -6.07 2.01
N TRP A 107 19.50 -7.19 1.37
CA TRP A 107 20.31 -7.90 0.37
C TRP A 107 19.42 -8.82 -0.49
N GLY A 108 19.82 -9.03 -1.75
CA GLY A 108 19.06 -9.74 -2.76
C GLY A 108 18.32 -8.78 -3.71
N PRO A 109 17.45 -9.29 -4.61
CA PRO A 109 17.18 -10.72 -4.82
C PRO A 109 18.39 -11.47 -5.40
N GLN A 110 18.55 -12.73 -4.99
CA GLN A 110 19.46 -13.70 -5.60
C GLN A 110 18.63 -14.88 -6.09
N HIS A 111 18.61 -15.13 -7.39
CA HIS A 111 17.97 -16.32 -7.93
C HIS A 111 18.84 -17.56 -7.70
N VAL A 112 18.18 -18.68 -7.46
CA VAL A 112 18.74 -20.02 -7.29
C VAL A 112 17.85 -20.97 -8.07
N ILE A 113 18.42 -21.69 -9.04
CA ILE A 113 17.69 -22.64 -9.87
C ILE A 113 18.07 -24.05 -9.43
N VAL A 114 17.12 -24.77 -8.84
CA VAL A 114 17.33 -26.13 -8.34
C VAL A 114 16.83 -27.12 -9.38
N HIS A 115 17.78 -27.79 -10.04
CA HIS A 115 17.56 -28.90 -10.96
C HIS A 115 17.41 -30.19 -10.14
N VAL A 116 16.24 -30.83 -10.23
CA VAL A 116 16.02 -32.13 -9.61
C VAL A 116 16.57 -33.22 -10.54
N LYS A 117 17.41 -34.11 -9.98
CA LYS A 117 18.03 -35.19 -10.73
C LYS A 117 17.27 -36.50 -10.59
N ASP A 118 17.00 -37.04 -11.78
CA ASP A 118 16.50 -38.37 -12.10
C ASP A 118 17.21 -39.48 -11.30
N GLU A 119 16.49 -40.11 -10.39
CA GLU A 119 16.83 -41.41 -9.80
C GLU A 119 15.92 -42.49 -10.40
N ASN A 120 16.33 -43.77 -10.38
CA ASN A 120 15.57 -44.87 -11.00
C ASN A 120 14.52 -45.41 -10.00
N ASP A 121 13.52 -44.63 -9.60
CA ASP A 121 12.49 -45.08 -8.65
C ASP A 121 11.11 -45.40 -9.27
N GLN A 122 10.83 -44.96 -10.49
CA GLN A 122 9.68 -45.46 -11.25
C GLN A 122 9.92 -46.90 -11.71
N VAL A 123 8.85 -47.56 -12.16
CA VAL A 123 8.85 -49.00 -12.46
C VAL A 123 8.28 -49.23 -13.87
N PRO A 124 9.00 -49.96 -14.75
CA PRO A 124 8.53 -50.27 -16.09
C PRO A 124 7.13 -50.89 -16.08
N ARG A 125 6.20 -50.34 -16.85
CA ARG A 125 4.81 -50.83 -16.93
C ARG A 125 4.41 -51.14 -18.37
N PHE A 126 4.03 -52.40 -18.63
CA PHE A 126 3.43 -52.80 -19.91
C PHE A 126 2.04 -52.17 -20.08
N SER A 127 1.64 -51.83 -21.31
CA SER A 127 0.27 -51.35 -21.59
C SER A 127 -0.81 -52.41 -21.32
N GLN A 128 -0.45 -53.70 -21.42
CA GLN A 128 -1.34 -54.83 -21.12
C GLN A 128 -0.64 -55.88 -20.24
N THR A 129 -1.38 -56.45 -19.28
CA THR A 129 -0.89 -57.58 -18.46
C THR A 129 -0.98 -58.93 -19.19
N VAL A 130 -1.90 -59.04 -20.16
CA VAL A 130 -2.09 -60.21 -21.02
C VAL A 130 -2.31 -59.75 -22.47
N TYR A 131 -1.28 -59.89 -23.30
CA TYR A 131 -1.37 -59.68 -24.75
C TYR A 131 -1.95 -60.91 -25.44
N ARG A 132 -2.62 -60.72 -26.59
CA ARG A 132 -3.15 -61.80 -27.43
C ARG A 132 -2.73 -61.61 -28.87
N ALA A 133 -2.18 -62.67 -29.47
CA ALA A 133 -1.71 -62.67 -30.84
C ALA A 133 -2.23 -63.88 -31.64
N GLN A 134 -2.35 -63.67 -32.94
CA GLN A 134 -2.52 -64.74 -33.92
C GLN A 134 -1.26 -64.82 -34.79
N LEU A 135 -0.83 -66.03 -35.12
CA LEU A 135 0.36 -66.28 -35.93
C LEU A 135 0.04 -67.23 -37.07
N SER A 136 0.32 -66.83 -38.31
CA SER A 136 0.16 -67.69 -39.48
C SER A 136 1.22 -68.79 -39.50
N GLN A 137 0.79 -69.99 -39.88
CA GLN A 137 1.69 -71.10 -40.24
C GLN A 137 2.70 -70.72 -41.35
N GLY A 138 2.38 -69.75 -42.21
CA GLY A 138 3.26 -69.26 -43.27
C GLY A 138 4.29 -68.20 -42.85
N THR A 139 4.33 -67.78 -41.58
CA THR A 139 5.22 -66.69 -41.13
C THR A 139 6.70 -67.07 -41.22
N ARG A 140 7.50 -66.16 -41.78
CA ARG A 140 8.96 -66.31 -41.92
C ARG A 140 9.69 -65.93 -40.62
N PRO A 141 10.85 -66.54 -40.33
CA PRO A 141 11.61 -66.20 -39.15
C PRO A 141 12.15 -64.76 -39.24
N GLY A 142 12.17 -64.06 -38.11
CA GLY A 142 12.58 -62.66 -38.01
C GLY A 142 11.52 -61.63 -38.46
N VAL A 143 10.36 -62.05 -38.95
CA VAL A 143 9.22 -61.14 -39.17
C VAL A 143 8.48 -60.94 -37.85
N PRO A 144 8.28 -59.69 -37.36
CA PRO A 144 7.50 -59.44 -36.16
C PRO A 144 6.02 -59.75 -36.40
N PHE A 145 5.37 -60.35 -35.40
CA PHE A 145 3.93 -60.64 -35.40
C PHE A 145 3.19 -60.05 -34.19
N LEU A 146 3.90 -59.44 -33.25
CA LEU A 146 3.38 -58.59 -32.18
C LEU A 146 4.49 -57.58 -31.79
N PHE A 147 4.10 -56.34 -31.46
CA PHE A 147 4.96 -55.39 -30.76
C PHE A 147 4.47 -55.27 -29.31
N LEU A 148 5.39 -55.08 -28.37
CA LEU A 148 5.09 -54.91 -26.95
C LEU A 148 5.33 -53.47 -26.53
N GLU A 149 4.31 -52.86 -25.95
CA GLU A 149 4.37 -51.50 -25.43
C GLU A 149 4.65 -51.53 -23.92
N ALA A 150 5.60 -50.72 -23.49
CA ALA A 150 5.80 -50.39 -22.09
C ALA A 150 6.23 -48.92 -21.98
N SER A 151 5.93 -48.31 -20.84
CA SER A 151 6.38 -46.97 -20.46
C SER A 151 7.16 -47.05 -19.16
N ASP A 152 8.09 -46.13 -18.95
CA ASP A 152 8.54 -45.76 -17.61
C ASP A 152 8.08 -44.36 -17.22
N GLY A 153 8.30 -43.98 -15.95
CA GLY A 153 8.09 -42.62 -15.45
C GLY A 153 9.37 -41.78 -15.35
N ASP A 154 10.52 -42.44 -15.16
CA ASP A 154 11.85 -41.81 -15.08
C ASP A 154 12.15 -40.95 -16.34
N ALA A 155 13.06 -39.99 -16.22
CA ALA A 155 13.27 -38.93 -17.21
C ALA A 155 13.61 -39.47 -18.62
N PRO A 156 13.00 -38.91 -19.68
CA PRO A 156 13.10 -39.47 -21.03
C PRO A 156 14.52 -39.37 -21.61
N GLY A 157 15.04 -40.50 -22.09
CA GLY A 157 16.36 -40.59 -22.72
C GLY A 157 17.54 -40.77 -21.76
N THR A 158 17.28 -40.95 -20.46
CA THR A 158 18.29 -41.45 -19.51
C THR A 158 18.43 -42.98 -19.62
N ALA A 159 19.32 -43.58 -18.82
CA ALA A 159 19.38 -45.04 -18.73
C ALA A 159 18.18 -45.63 -17.96
N ASN A 160 17.51 -44.81 -17.14
CA ASN A 160 16.42 -45.22 -16.28
C ASN A 160 15.18 -45.51 -17.15
N SER A 161 14.85 -44.61 -18.08
CA SER A 161 13.80 -44.83 -19.10
C SER A 161 14.20 -45.73 -20.30
N ASP A 162 15.43 -46.25 -20.38
CA ASP A 162 15.88 -47.14 -21.47
C ASP A 162 15.40 -48.60 -21.27
N LEU A 163 14.17 -48.87 -21.70
CA LEU A 163 13.50 -50.16 -21.51
C LEU A 163 14.07 -51.29 -22.38
N ARG A 164 14.27 -52.46 -21.76
CA ARG A 164 14.78 -53.69 -22.40
C ARG A 164 13.89 -54.90 -22.19
N PHE A 165 13.44 -55.47 -23.31
CA PHE A 165 12.52 -56.60 -23.36
C PHE A 165 13.24 -57.96 -23.44
N ARG A 166 12.68 -59.01 -22.79
CA ARG A 166 13.14 -60.39 -22.93
C ARG A 166 12.05 -61.43 -22.66
N ILE A 167 12.16 -62.60 -23.29
CA ILE A 167 11.33 -63.77 -22.98
C ILE A 167 11.93 -64.47 -21.75
N LEU A 168 11.12 -64.73 -20.72
CA LEU A 168 11.49 -65.50 -19.54
C LEU A 168 11.14 -66.98 -19.66
N ASN A 169 10.00 -67.30 -20.29
CA ASN A 169 9.49 -68.66 -20.42
C ASN A 169 8.58 -68.82 -21.64
N GLN A 170 8.51 -70.03 -22.20
CA GLN A 170 7.59 -70.44 -23.26
C GLN A 170 6.92 -71.76 -22.88
N ALA A 171 5.59 -71.79 -22.88
CA ALA A 171 4.80 -73.02 -22.75
C ALA A 171 3.90 -73.21 -23.99
N PRO A 172 3.82 -74.39 -24.61
CA PRO A 172 4.69 -75.56 -24.39
C PRO A 172 6.13 -75.31 -24.88
N ALA A 173 7.10 -76.00 -24.27
CA ALA A 173 8.52 -75.99 -24.68
C ALA A 173 8.83 -77.00 -25.81
N GLN A 174 7.81 -77.36 -26.59
CA GLN A 174 7.87 -78.28 -27.73
C GLN A 174 7.03 -77.66 -28.86
N PRO A 175 7.41 -77.80 -30.15
CA PRO A 175 8.51 -78.63 -30.66
C PRO A 175 9.93 -78.07 -30.42
N SER A 176 10.09 -76.76 -30.23
CA SER A 176 11.34 -76.15 -29.71
C SER A 176 11.05 -75.34 -28.43
N PRO A 177 11.97 -75.23 -27.46
CA PRO A 177 11.87 -74.27 -26.36
C PRO A 177 12.07 -72.82 -26.81
N ASN A 178 12.62 -72.58 -28.00
CA ASN A 178 12.93 -71.26 -28.55
C ASN A 178 12.09 -70.98 -29.82
N MET A 179 10.77 -71.20 -29.82
CA MET A 179 9.94 -70.93 -31.01
C MET A 179 9.97 -69.44 -31.39
N PHE A 180 10.07 -68.55 -30.39
CA PHE A 180 9.96 -67.11 -30.56
C PHE A 180 11.25 -66.40 -30.14
N GLN A 181 11.47 -65.22 -30.73
CA GLN A 181 12.52 -64.28 -30.37
C GLN A 181 11.90 -62.89 -30.15
N LEU A 182 12.48 -62.08 -29.28
CA LEU A 182 11.99 -60.76 -28.92
C LEU A 182 13.16 -59.78 -29.03
N GLU A 183 13.04 -58.74 -29.85
CA GLU A 183 14.06 -57.68 -29.94
C GLU A 183 14.09 -56.87 -28.64
N PRO A 184 15.23 -56.81 -27.92
CA PRO A 184 15.28 -56.15 -26.63
C PRO A 184 14.96 -54.65 -26.63
N GLN A 185 15.13 -53.89 -27.71
CA GLN A 185 14.79 -52.46 -27.73
C GLN A 185 13.35 -52.17 -28.17
N LEU A 186 12.92 -52.78 -29.28
CA LEU A 186 11.66 -52.43 -29.96
C LEU A 186 10.43 -53.20 -29.43
N GLY A 187 10.60 -54.09 -28.45
CA GLY A 187 9.51 -54.98 -28.01
C GLY A 187 8.98 -55.92 -29.12
N ALA A 188 9.70 -56.03 -30.24
CA ALA A 188 9.21 -56.70 -31.44
C ALA A 188 9.35 -58.22 -31.33
N LEU A 189 8.23 -58.91 -31.16
CA LEU A 189 8.15 -60.36 -31.03
C LEU A 189 8.03 -61.00 -32.42
N ALA A 190 9.01 -61.83 -32.78
CA ALA A 190 9.13 -62.51 -34.06
C ALA A 190 9.26 -64.03 -33.89
N LEU A 191 8.98 -64.77 -34.96
CA LEU A 191 9.27 -66.21 -35.02
C LEU A 191 10.79 -66.42 -35.13
N SER A 192 11.37 -67.35 -34.36
CA SER A 192 12.80 -67.64 -34.45
C SER A 192 13.14 -68.55 -35.65
N PRO A 193 14.41 -68.65 -36.06
CA PRO A 193 14.84 -69.63 -37.06
C PRO A 193 14.48 -71.08 -36.68
N GLU A 194 14.56 -71.44 -35.40
CA GLU A 194 14.18 -72.77 -34.89
C GLU A 194 12.66 -72.96 -34.91
N GLY A 195 11.92 -71.89 -34.57
CA GLY A 195 10.46 -71.84 -34.62
C GLY A 195 9.92 -72.07 -36.03
N SER A 196 10.49 -71.40 -37.04
CA SER A 196 10.04 -71.54 -38.44
C SER A 196 10.19 -72.97 -38.96
N THR A 197 11.27 -73.68 -38.64
CA THR A 197 11.41 -75.11 -39.04
C THR A 197 10.49 -76.07 -38.30
N SER A 198 9.75 -75.59 -37.29
CA SER A 198 8.96 -76.41 -36.37
C SER A 198 7.49 -76.01 -36.31
N LEU A 199 7.08 -74.92 -36.96
CA LEU A 199 5.71 -74.39 -36.92
C LEU A 199 4.70 -75.36 -37.59
N ASP A 200 5.11 -75.99 -38.69
CA ASP A 200 4.41 -77.11 -39.37
C ASP A 200 4.20 -78.35 -38.49
N HIS A 201 4.83 -78.39 -37.31
CA HIS A 201 4.77 -79.48 -36.33
C HIS A 201 4.27 -79.03 -34.95
N ALA A 202 3.76 -77.80 -34.84
CA ALA A 202 3.15 -77.31 -33.62
C ALA A 202 1.83 -78.05 -33.32
N LEU A 203 1.58 -78.31 -32.04
CA LEU A 203 0.31 -78.83 -31.56
C LEU A 203 -0.77 -77.73 -31.63
N GLU A 204 -2.04 -78.11 -31.82
CA GLU A 204 -3.21 -77.21 -31.96
C GLU A 204 -3.63 -76.51 -30.65
N GLY A 205 -2.67 -76.00 -29.87
CA GLY A 205 -2.89 -75.28 -28.62
C GLY A 205 -2.17 -73.92 -28.63
N PRO A 206 -2.68 -72.91 -27.90
CA PRO A 206 -2.02 -71.62 -27.80
C PRO A 206 -0.70 -71.73 -27.04
N TYR A 207 0.33 -71.03 -27.52
CA TYR A 207 1.54 -70.80 -26.74
C TYR A 207 1.29 -69.68 -25.73
N GLN A 208 1.84 -69.84 -24.54
CA GLN A 208 1.89 -68.78 -23.53
C GLN A 208 3.35 -68.42 -23.28
N LEU A 209 3.71 -67.16 -23.56
CA LEU A 209 5.00 -66.60 -23.18
C LEU A 209 4.86 -65.83 -21.88
N LEU A 210 5.84 -65.97 -21.00
CA LEU A 210 6.08 -64.98 -19.95
C LEU A 210 7.21 -64.08 -20.46
N VAL A 211 6.91 -62.80 -20.66
CA VAL A 211 7.91 -61.78 -21.04
C VAL A 211 8.19 -60.85 -19.87
N GLN A 212 9.34 -60.20 -19.95
CA GLN A 212 9.77 -59.15 -19.04
C GLN A 212 10.17 -57.91 -19.84
N VAL A 213 9.89 -56.75 -19.26
CA VAL A 213 10.57 -55.50 -19.55
C VAL A 213 11.33 -55.07 -18.29
N LYS A 214 12.52 -54.48 -18.45
CA LYS A 214 13.37 -53.95 -17.39
C LYS A 214 13.98 -52.62 -17.85
N ASP A 215 14.16 -51.66 -16.96
CA ASP A 215 15.01 -50.48 -17.19
C ASP A 215 16.49 -50.84 -17.45
N MET A 216 17.33 -49.82 -17.64
CA MET A 216 18.79 -49.95 -17.73
C MET A 216 19.58 -49.09 -16.72
N GLY A 217 18.90 -48.31 -15.86
CA GLY A 217 19.55 -47.43 -14.88
C GLY A 217 20.42 -48.19 -13.88
N ASP A 218 19.90 -49.28 -13.29
CA ASP A 218 20.74 -50.24 -12.58
C ASP A 218 20.96 -51.55 -13.37
N GLN A 219 22.21 -51.74 -13.78
CA GLN A 219 22.75 -52.96 -14.43
C GLN A 219 22.50 -54.26 -13.63
N ALA A 220 22.34 -54.21 -12.31
CA ALA A 220 22.31 -55.39 -11.44
C ALA A 220 20.90 -55.77 -10.95
N SER A 221 20.07 -54.80 -10.56
CA SER A 221 18.79 -55.01 -9.88
C SER A 221 17.68 -54.04 -10.27
N GLY A 222 17.86 -53.21 -11.30
CA GLY A 222 16.86 -52.25 -11.77
C GLY A 222 15.49 -52.87 -12.07
N HIS A 223 14.47 -52.04 -11.97
CA HIS A 223 13.05 -52.37 -11.94
C HIS A 223 12.57 -53.09 -13.19
N GLN A 224 11.54 -53.91 -13.00
CA GLN A 224 11.10 -54.92 -13.96
C GLN A 224 9.63 -55.29 -13.77
N ALA A 225 8.89 -55.36 -14.89
CA ALA A 225 7.55 -55.93 -14.92
C ALA A 225 7.49 -57.17 -15.82
N THR A 226 6.44 -57.97 -15.66
CA THR A 226 6.17 -59.14 -16.49
C THR A 226 4.76 -59.13 -17.04
N ALA A 227 4.62 -59.53 -18.30
CA ALA A 227 3.34 -59.73 -18.97
C ALA A 227 3.25 -61.15 -19.55
N THR A 228 2.03 -61.61 -19.77
CA THR A 228 1.77 -62.88 -20.46
C THR A 228 1.37 -62.60 -21.91
N ILE A 229 1.80 -63.45 -22.86
CA ILE A 229 1.38 -63.36 -24.27
C ILE A 229 0.74 -64.68 -24.67
N GLU A 230 -0.54 -64.66 -25.02
CA GLU A 230 -1.27 -65.82 -25.55
C GLU A 230 -1.23 -65.80 -27.09
N ILE A 231 -0.47 -66.72 -27.69
CA ILE A 231 -0.24 -66.79 -29.15
C ILE A 231 -0.99 -68.00 -29.69
N SER A 232 -1.96 -67.77 -30.56
CA SER A 232 -2.69 -68.83 -31.26
C SER A 232 -2.17 -69.00 -32.70
N ILE A 233 -1.81 -70.23 -33.08
CA ILE A 233 -1.40 -70.54 -34.44
C ILE A 233 -2.66 -70.74 -35.30
N VAL A 234 -2.72 -70.04 -36.42
CA VAL A 234 -3.82 -70.05 -37.38
C VAL A 234 -3.26 -70.27 -38.79
N GLU A 235 -4.11 -70.62 -39.75
CA GLU A 235 -3.69 -70.76 -41.15
C GLU A 235 -3.18 -69.41 -41.69
N ASN A 236 -4.01 -68.37 -41.57
CA ASN A 236 -3.73 -67.01 -42.06
C ASN A 236 -4.14 -65.95 -41.04
N THR A 237 -3.43 -64.83 -41.00
CA THR A 237 -3.72 -63.66 -40.13
C THR A 237 -3.20 -62.38 -40.78
N TRP A 238 -3.57 -61.24 -40.21
CA TRP A 238 -2.84 -59.98 -40.38
C TRP A 238 -1.42 -60.11 -39.83
N VAL A 239 -0.44 -59.57 -40.57
CA VAL A 239 0.87 -59.19 -40.06
C VAL A 239 0.69 -57.81 -39.39
N PRO A 240 1.24 -57.57 -38.19
CA PRO A 240 1.10 -56.30 -37.50
C PRO A 240 1.82 -55.18 -38.27
N LEU A 241 1.49 -53.95 -37.90
CA LEU A 241 2.24 -52.76 -38.25
C LEU A 241 2.72 -52.09 -36.97
N GLU A 242 3.79 -51.30 -37.10
CA GLU A 242 4.20 -50.33 -36.09
C GLU A 242 3.14 -49.21 -36.03
N PRO A 243 2.94 -48.56 -34.86
CA PRO A 243 2.03 -47.41 -34.73
C PRO A 243 2.35 -46.32 -35.77
N ILE A 244 1.31 -45.77 -36.41
CA ILE A 244 1.48 -44.80 -37.50
C ILE A 244 1.44 -43.39 -36.93
N HIS A 245 2.60 -42.78 -36.77
CA HIS A 245 2.77 -41.37 -36.41
C HIS A 245 3.06 -40.56 -37.68
N LEU A 246 2.33 -39.47 -37.89
CA LEU A 246 2.52 -38.55 -39.02
C LEU A 246 2.47 -37.12 -38.51
N ALA A 247 3.49 -36.31 -38.79
CA ALA A 247 3.36 -34.86 -38.64
C ALA A 247 2.21 -34.32 -39.50
N GLU A 248 1.55 -33.27 -39.02
CA GLU A 248 0.68 -32.47 -39.87
C GLU A 248 1.46 -31.62 -40.86
N ASN A 249 0.75 -30.91 -41.74
CA ASN A 249 1.35 -30.01 -42.75
C ASN A 249 2.48 -30.61 -43.62
N LEU A 250 2.60 -31.94 -43.66
CA LEU A 250 3.65 -32.72 -44.33
C LEU A 250 3.93 -32.22 -45.77
N GLU A 251 5.11 -31.63 -46.00
CA GLU A 251 5.58 -31.10 -47.30
C GLU A 251 5.93 -32.23 -48.30
N VAL A 252 4.94 -33.06 -48.66
CA VAL A 252 5.12 -34.24 -49.51
C VAL A 252 4.18 -34.25 -50.72
N LEU A 253 4.58 -34.97 -51.77
CA LEU A 253 3.69 -35.19 -52.92
C LEU A 253 2.63 -36.25 -52.58
N TYR A 254 1.38 -35.81 -52.50
CA TYR A 254 0.23 -36.70 -52.31
C TYR A 254 -0.17 -37.43 -53.61
N PRO A 255 -0.59 -38.71 -53.54
CA PRO A 255 -0.70 -39.55 -52.34
C PRO A 255 0.66 -40.06 -51.84
N HIS A 256 0.96 -39.84 -50.57
CA HIS A 256 2.21 -40.26 -49.92
C HIS A 256 2.03 -41.61 -49.23
N TYR A 257 3.01 -42.50 -49.39
CA TYR A 257 2.99 -43.85 -48.81
C TYR A 257 3.36 -43.82 -47.32
N ILE A 258 2.54 -44.41 -46.45
CA ILE A 258 2.72 -44.35 -44.99
C ILE A 258 2.98 -45.73 -44.36
N ALA A 259 2.36 -46.79 -44.88
CA ALA A 259 2.46 -48.16 -44.34
C ALA A 259 2.00 -49.20 -45.37
N GLN A 260 2.16 -50.50 -45.09
CA GLN A 260 1.57 -51.57 -45.92
C GLN A 260 0.93 -52.64 -45.04
N ALA A 261 -0.41 -52.64 -44.98
CA ALA A 261 -1.17 -53.71 -44.34
C ALA A 261 -0.97 -55.01 -45.14
N HIS A 262 -0.63 -56.10 -44.45
CA HIS A 262 -0.36 -57.39 -45.09
C HIS A 262 -1.15 -58.51 -44.43
N TRP A 263 -2.00 -59.16 -45.21
CA TRP A 263 -2.61 -60.45 -44.88
C TRP A 263 -1.68 -61.58 -45.33
N SER A 264 -1.40 -62.54 -44.45
CA SER A 264 -0.41 -63.60 -44.71
C SER A 264 -0.84 -64.63 -45.77
N GLY A 265 -2.11 -64.65 -46.15
CA GLY A 265 -2.69 -65.60 -47.11
C GLY A 265 -2.69 -65.15 -48.56
N GLY A 266 -2.87 -66.11 -49.48
CA GLY A 266 -2.98 -65.85 -50.93
C GLY A 266 -4.33 -65.28 -51.38
N ASP A 267 -4.34 -64.71 -52.60
CA ASP A 267 -5.51 -64.17 -53.32
C ASP A 267 -6.37 -63.13 -52.57
N VAL A 268 -5.70 -62.26 -51.82
CA VAL A 268 -6.28 -61.12 -51.08
C VAL A 268 -6.38 -59.84 -51.91
N HIS A 269 -7.46 -59.09 -51.71
CA HIS A 269 -7.66 -57.69 -52.09
C HIS A 269 -7.94 -56.88 -50.82
N TYR A 270 -7.38 -55.67 -50.71
CA TYR A 270 -7.58 -54.83 -49.53
C TYR A 270 -8.62 -53.74 -49.78
N HIS A 271 -9.42 -53.46 -48.76
CA HIS A 271 -10.33 -52.32 -48.71
C HIS A 271 -10.08 -51.54 -47.40
N LEU A 272 -10.36 -50.23 -47.41
CA LEU A 272 -10.16 -49.36 -46.24
C LEU A 272 -11.46 -48.63 -45.93
N GLU A 273 -11.87 -48.75 -44.67
CA GLU A 273 -12.91 -47.96 -44.02
C GLU A 273 -12.23 -47.08 -42.96
N SER A 274 -12.62 -45.82 -42.82
CA SER A 274 -11.91 -44.83 -41.98
C SER A 274 -12.92 -44.12 -41.08
N GLN A 275 -12.60 -44.00 -39.79
CA GLN A 275 -13.44 -43.36 -38.79
C GLN A 275 -12.62 -42.30 -38.01
N PRO A 276 -12.94 -40.99 -38.13
CA PRO A 276 -13.87 -40.40 -39.10
C PRO A 276 -13.40 -40.62 -40.57
N PRO A 277 -14.25 -40.32 -41.58
CA PRO A 277 -13.90 -40.49 -43.00
C PRO A 277 -12.72 -39.59 -43.45
N GLY A 278 -11.49 -40.08 -43.24
CA GLY A 278 -10.26 -39.30 -43.37
C GLY A 278 -9.64 -39.30 -44.77
N PRO A 279 -8.50 -38.61 -44.95
CA PRO A 279 -7.77 -38.50 -46.21
C PRO A 279 -6.92 -39.74 -46.53
N PHE A 280 -7.36 -40.95 -46.16
CA PHE A 280 -6.57 -42.18 -46.29
C PHE A 280 -7.09 -43.11 -47.39
N LYS A 281 -6.20 -43.90 -47.98
CA LYS A 281 -6.52 -44.87 -49.03
C LYS A 281 -5.60 -46.09 -48.96
N VAL A 282 -6.16 -47.29 -49.17
CA VAL A 282 -5.38 -48.51 -49.45
C VAL A 282 -5.38 -48.84 -50.95
N ASP A 283 -4.29 -49.42 -51.46
CA ASP A 283 -4.24 -50.04 -52.80
C ASP A 283 -4.54 -51.56 -52.75
N THR A 284 -4.60 -52.22 -53.91
CA THR A 284 -4.85 -53.67 -54.01
C THR A 284 -3.71 -54.54 -53.49
N GLU A 285 -2.53 -53.98 -53.24
CA GLU A 285 -1.36 -54.66 -52.64
C GLU A 285 -1.27 -54.42 -51.13
N GLY A 286 -2.20 -53.66 -50.54
CA GLY A 286 -2.28 -53.36 -49.11
C GLY A 286 -1.52 -52.10 -48.70
N LYS A 287 -0.92 -51.36 -49.64
CA LYS A 287 -0.20 -50.13 -49.34
C LYS A 287 -1.17 -49.02 -48.95
N LEU A 288 -0.93 -48.45 -47.78
CA LEU A 288 -1.68 -47.34 -47.21
C LEU A 288 -1.03 -46.03 -47.62
N TYR A 289 -1.87 -45.08 -47.99
CA TYR A 289 -1.50 -43.75 -48.44
C TYR A 289 -2.32 -42.69 -47.72
N VAL A 290 -1.67 -41.59 -47.33
CA VAL A 290 -2.33 -40.32 -47.06
C VAL A 290 -2.49 -39.54 -48.38
N THR A 291 -3.59 -38.83 -48.57
CA THR A 291 -4.03 -38.33 -49.90
C THR A 291 -4.18 -36.81 -50.02
N ARG A 292 -4.06 -36.07 -48.91
CA ARG A 292 -3.95 -34.61 -48.80
C ARG A 292 -3.24 -34.29 -47.46
N GLU A 293 -2.90 -33.03 -47.20
CA GLU A 293 -2.40 -32.60 -45.87
C GLU A 293 -3.28 -33.08 -44.69
N LEU A 294 -2.66 -33.21 -43.52
CA LEU A 294 -3.32 -33.43 -42.23
C LEU A 294 -3.30 -32.12 -41.42
N ASP A 295 -4.23 -32.02 -40.49
CA ASP A 295 -4.61 -30.87 -39.67
C ASP A 295 -5.11 -31.47 -38.34
N ARG A 296 -4.35 -31.25 -37.26
CA ARG A 296 -4.50 -31.91 -35.96
C ARG A 296 -5.54 -31.22 -35.09
N GLU A 297 -5.68 -29.89 -35.21
CA GLU A 297 -6.70 -29.06 -34.59
C GLU A 297 -8.10 -29.51 -35.03
N ALA A 298 -8.23 -29.91 -36.30
CA ALA A 298 -9.45 -30.52 -36.83
C ALA A 298 -9.59 -32.01 -36.42
N GLN A 299 -8.52 -32.82 -36.47
CA GLN A 299 -8.58 -34.25 -36.13
C GLN A 299 -7.21 -34.88 -35.80
N ALA A 300 -6.81 -34.83 -34.52
CA ALA A 300 -5.55 -35.41 -34.01
C ALA A 300 -5.39 -36.94 -34.15
N GLU A 301 -6.48 -37.71 -34.28
CA GLU A 301 -6.44 -39.19 -34.38
C GLU A 301 -7.40 -39.74 -35.44
N PHE A 302 -6.99 -40.79 -36.15
CA PHE A 302 -7.87 -41.55 -37.06
C PHE A 302 -7.78 -43.05 -36.80
N VAL A 303 -8.93 -43.74 -36.81
CA VAL A 303 -9.01 -45.21 -36.79
C VAL A 303 -9.26 -45.71 -38.21
N LEU A 304 -8.31 -46.49 -38.73
CA LEU A 304 -8.34 -47.09 -40.06
C LEU A 304 -8.67 -48.58 -39.95
N GLN A 305 -9.84 -48.98 -40.44
CA GLN A 305 -10.29 -50.37 -40.50
C GLN A 305 -9.97 -50.96 -41.89
N VAL A 306 -8.84 -51.65 -42.00
CA VAL A 306 -8.43 -52.33 -43.23
C VAL A 306 -9.07 -53.72 -43.30
N ARG A 307 -9.81 -54.02 -44.37
CA ARG A 307 -10.43 -55.33 -44.63
C ARG A 307 -9.61 -56.11 -45.65
N ALA A 308 -9.32 -57.37 -45.36
CA ALA A 308 -8.75 -58.33 -46.30
C ALA A 308 -9.89 -59.15 -46.91
N GLN A 309 -10.10 -59.04 -48.22
CA GLN A 309 -11.18 -59.70 -48.95
C GLN A 309 -10.67 -60.71 -49.96
N ASN A 310 -11.42 -61.79 -50.15
CA ASN A 310 -11.15 -62.74 -51.23
C ASN A 310 -11.65 -62.23 -52.59
N SER A 311 -11.37 -62.97 -53.67
CA SER A 311 -11.80 -62.65 -55.04
C SER A 311 -13.32 -62.63 -55.30
N ARG A 312 -14.15 -62.91 -54.29
CA ARG A 312 -15.62 -62.75 -54.32
C ARG A 312 -16.12 -61.53 -53.53
N GLY A 313 -15.24 -60.80 -52.85
CA GLY A 313 -15.60 -59.68 -51.96
C GLY A 313 -16.08 -60.12 -50.57
N GLU A 314 -15.71 -61.32 -50.13
CA GLU A 314 -15.99 -61.80 -48.76
C GLU A 314 -14.77 -61.51 -47.87
N ASP A 315 -14.97 -60.84 -46.73
CA ASP A 315 -13.93 -60.57 -45.73
C ASP A 315 -13.37 -61.91 -45.18
N TYR A 316 -12.04 -62.06 -45.13
CA TYR A 316 -11.37 -63.24 -44.55
C TYR A 316 -11.50 -63.29 -43.01
N MET A 317 -11.51 -62.13 -42.36
CA MET A 317 -11.57 -61.96 -40.90
C MET A 317 -12.13 -60.58 -40.57
N ALA A 318 -12.27 -60.25 -39.28
CA ALA A 318 -12.47 -58.88 -38.83
C ALA A 318 -11.41 -57.91 -39.40
N PRO A 319 -11.75 -56.63 -39.61
CA PRO A 319 -10.78 -55.64 -40.07
C PRO A 319 -9.59 -55.52 -39.12
N LEU A 320 -8.42 -55.22 -39.68
CA LEU A 320 -7.28 -54.72 -38.93
C LEU A 320 -7.54 -53.26 -38.59
N GLU A 321 -7.64 -52.95 -37.30
CA GLU A 321 -7.75 -51.58 -36.81
C GLU A 321 -6.34 -51.01 -36.64
N LEU A 322 -6.05 -49.90 -37.32
CA LEU A 322 -4.79 -49.17 -37.23
C LEU A 322 -5.09 -47.76 -36.72
N HIS A 323 -4.38 -47.35 -35.68
CA HIS A 323 -4.42 -45.98 -35.18
C HIS A 323 -3.38 -45.15 -35.94
N VAL A 324 -3.82 -44.03 -36.50
CA VAL A 324 -2.95 -42.98 -37.03
C VAL A 324 -3.03 -41.81 -36.06
N VAL A 325 -1.91 -41.45 -35.44
CA VAL A 325 -1.80 -40.28 -34.56
C VAL A 325 -1.14 -39.16 -35.35
N VAL A 326 -1.80 -38.01 -35.42
CA VAL A 326 -1.23 -36.80 -36.01
C VAL A 326 -0.34 -36.14 -34.96
N MET A 327 0.89 -35.80 -35.35
CA MET A 327 1.88 -35.16 -34.49
C MET A 327 1.86 -33.65 -34.70
N ASP A 328 1.92 -32.95 -33.57
CA ASP A 328 1.82 -31.50 -33.38
C ASP A 328 3.02 -30.75 -34.00
N GLU A 329 2.74 -29.82 -34.90
CA GLU A 329 3.72 -28.87 -35.44
C GLU A 329 3.29 -27.44 -35.07
N ASN A 330 4.24 -26.53 -34.84
CA ASN A 330 3.95 -25.19 -34.31
C ASN A 330 3.42 -24.23 -35.41
N ASP A 331 2.19 -24.45 -35.89
CA ASP A 331 1.61 -23.75 -37.04
C ASP A 331 0.54 -22.70 -36.66
N ASN A 332 -0.07 -22.81 -35.48
CA ASN A 332 -0.87 -21.73 -34.89
C ASN A 332 -0.01 -20.88 -33.95
N GLY A 333 -0.49 -19.68 -33.65
CA GLY A 333 0.19 -18.77 -32.74
C GLY A 333 -0.80 -18.07 -31.81
N PRO A 334 -0.34 -17.57 -30.66
CA PRO A 334 -1.20 -17.36 -29.51
C PRO A 334 -2.17 -16.22 -29.72
N VAL A 335 -3.47 -16.51 -29.73
CA VAL A 335 -4.53 -15.53 -30.00
C VAL A 335 -4.98 -14.85 -28.72
N CYS A 336 -4.57 -13.59 -28.53
CA CYS A 336 -5.13 -12.71 -27.50
C CYS A 336 -6.66 -12.60 -27.64
N LEU A 337 -7.40 -12.95 -26.59
CA LEU A 337 -8.85 -12.75 -26.57
C LEU A 337 -9.18 -11.24 -26.57
N PRO A 338 -10.24 -10.80 -27.28
CA PRO A 338 -10.61 -9.38 -27.30
C PRO A 338 -11.04 -8.94 -25.90
N HIS A 339 -10.26 -8.04 -25.30
CA HIS A 339 -10.57 -7.44 -24.00
C HIS A 339 -11.91 -6.68 -24.02
N GLY A 340 -12.50 -6.54 -22.83
CA GLY A 340 -13.80 -5.90 -22.64
C GLY A 340 -13.74 -4.35 -22.71
N PRO A 341 -14.57 -3.63 -21.95
CA PRO A 341 -14.37 -2.19 -21.77
C PRO A 341 -13.01 -1.90 -21.12
N SER A 342 -12.51 -0.68 -21.28
CA SER A 342 -11.28 -0.21 -20.65
C SER A 342 -11.30 -0.42 -19.13
N VAL A 343 -10.16 -0.81 -18.56
CA VAL A 343 -9.99 -0.96 -17.12
C VAL A 343 -9.84 0.41 -16.48
N SER A 344 -10.53 0.68 -15.37
CA SER A 344 -10.45 1.95 -14.64
C SER A 344 -9.84 1.75 -13.26
N ILE A 345 -8.82 2.55 -12.93
CA ILE A 345 -7.98 2.41 -11.72
C ILE A 345 -7.88 3.76 -10.99
N PRO A 346 -8.25 3.86 -9.70
CA PRO A 346 -8.02 5.06 -8.88
C PRO A 346 -6.54 5.42 -8.75
N GLU A 347 -6.15 6.69 -8.79
CA GLU A 347 -4.73 7.08 -8.82
C GLU A 347 -3.93 6.76 -7.53
N LEU A 348 -4.57 6.77 -6.36
CA LEU A 348 -3.95 6.30 -5.10
C LEU A 348 -4.16 4.79 -4.85
N SER A 349 -4.36 3.99 -5.90
CA SER A 349 -4.35 2.53 -5.77
C SER A 349 -2.94 2.04 -5.38
N PRO A 350 -2.80 1.10 -4.42
CA PRO A 350 -1.49 0.67 -3.95
C PRO A 350 -0.74 -0.17 -5.01
N PRO A 351 0.60 -0.15 -5.01
CA PRO A 351 1.41 -1.12 -5.76
C PRO A 351 1.00 -2.56 -5.46
N GLY A 352 1.09 -3.43 -6.47
CA GLY A 352 0.62 -4.82 -6.40
C GLY A 352 -0.88 -5.01 -6.65
N THR A 353 -1.68 -3.95 -6.83
CA THR A 353 -3.08 -4.09 -7.24
C THR A 353 -3.19 -4.74 -8.62
N GLU A 354 -3.93 -5.86 -8.74
CA GLU A 354 -4.22 -6.52 -10.02
C GLU A 354 -5.10 -5.61 -10.89
N VAL A 355 -4.56 -5.21 -12.05
CA VAL A 355 -5.22 -4.35 -13.04
C VAL A 355 -6.04 -5.21 -14.00
N THR A 356 -5.42 -6.28 -14.51
CA THR A 356 -6.09 -7.26 -15.36
C THR A 356 -5.30 -8.56 -15.41
N ARG A 357 -5.92 -9.61 -15.94
CA ARG A 357 -5.25 -10.88 -16.21
C ARG A 357 -5.47 -11.27 -17.66
N LEU A 358 -4.36 -11.40 -18.38
CA LEU A 358 -4.36 -11.71 -19.81
C LEU A 358 -4.68 -13.18 -20.05
N SER A 359 -5.34 -13.45 -21.18
CA SER A 359 -5.50 -14.79 -21.70
C SER A 359 -5.42 -14.73 -23.22
N ALA A 360 -4.22 -14.98 -23.73
CA ALA A 360 -4.07 -15.53 -25.06
C ALA A 360 -4.40 -17.03 -25.01
N LYS A 361 -4.69 -17.61 -26.18
CA LYS A 361 -4.91 -19.04 -26.35
C LYS A 361 -4.26 -19.50 -27.64
N ASP A 362 -3.51 -20.58 -27.56
CA ASP A 362 -3.12 -21.32 -28.75
C ASP A 362 -4.14 -22.41 -29.13
N ALA A 363 -4.00 -22.93 -30.35
CA ALA A 363 -4.79 -24.04 -30.88
C ALA A 363 -4.02 -25.37 -30.87
N ASP A 364 -2.69 -25.31 -30.94
CA ASP A 364 -1.73 -26.43 -30.91
C ASP A 364 -1.91 -27.33 -29.67
N ALA A 365 -1.27 -28.51 -29.65
CA ALA A 365 -1.64 -29.59 -28.74
C ALA A 365 -1.57 -29.18 -27.26
N PRO A 366 -2.67 -29.29 -26.50
CA PRO A 366 -2.76 -28.69 -25.18
C PRO A 366 -1.79 -29.35 -24.18
N GLY A 367 -0.81 -28.57 -23.72
CA GLY A 367 0.28 -29.03 -22.87
C GLY A 367 1.56 -29.42 -23.63
N SER A 368 1.59 -29.31 -24.96
CA SER A 368 2.85 -29.27 -25.73
C SER A 368 3.53 -27.90 -25.54
N PRO A 369 4.85 -27.80 -25.79
CA PRO A 369 5.55 -26.51 -25.82
C PRO A 369 4.91 -25.53 -26.82
N ASN A 370 4.40 -26.03 -27.95
CA ASN A 370 3.76 -25.22 -29.00
C ASN A 370 2.52 -24.51 -28.45
N SER A 371 1.76 -25.16 -27.57
CA SER A 371 0.62 -24.53 -26.89
C SER A 371 0.98 -23.62 -25.69
N TYR A 372 2.25 -23.59 -25.26
CA TYR A 372 2.66 -22.99 -23.99
C TYR A 372 3.06 -21.51 -24.14
N VAL A 373 2.12 -20.63 -23.78
CA VAL A 373 2.21 -19.18 -23.99
C VAL A 373 2.80 -18.46 -22.78
N VAL A 374 3.77 -17.57 -23.02
CA VAL A 374 4.30 -16.58 -22.06
C VAL A 374 4.06 -15.15 -22.53
N TYR A 375 4.10 -14.20 -21.59
CA TYR A 375 3.76 -12.80 -21.80
C TYR A 375 4.94 -11.84 -21.54
N GLN A 376 5.11 -10.83 -22.40
CA GLN A 376 6.13 -9.79 -22.24
C GLN A 376 5.55 -8.38 -22.43
N LEU A 377 5.68 -7.52 -21.42
CA LEU A 377 5.23 -6.12 -21.47
C LEU A 377 6.13 -5.31 -22.42
N LEU A 378 5.54 -4.78 -23.50
CA LEU A 378 6.22 -3.93 -24.49
C LEU A 378 6.01 -2.43 -24.22
N SER A 379 4.83 -2.04 -23.76
CA SER A 379 4.45 -0.65 -23.52
C SER A 379 3.56 -0.53 -22.27
N PRO A 380 3.73 0.51 -21.42
CA PRO A 380 4.71 1.60 -21.55
C PRO A 380 6.14 1.18 -21.20
N GLU A 381 7.13 1.69 -21.96
CA GLU A 381 8.55 1.55 -21.61
C GLU A 381 8.87 2.29 -20.28
N PRO A 382 9.82 1.80 -19.46
CA PRO A 382 10.31 2.53 -18.30
C PRO A 382 10.96 3.86 -18.71
N VAL A 383 10.47 4.97 -18.18
CA VAL A 383 11.01 6.31 -18.50
C VAL A 383 12.42 6.45 -17.91
N GLU A 384 13.41 6.75 -18.75
CA GLU A 384 14.80 6.93 -18.30
C GLU A 384 14.91 7.96 -17.16
N GLY A 385 15.34 7.50 -15.98
CA GLY A 385 15.53 8.34 -14.80
C GLY A 385 14.29 8.54 -13.92
N ALA A 386 13.17 7.85 -14.20
CA ALA A 386 12.08 7.69 -13.23
C ALA A 386 12.42 6.59 -12.20
N GLU A 387 11.93 6.75 -10.96
CA GLU A 387 11.98 5.69 -9.95
C GLU A 387 10.72 4.82 -10.07
N GLY A 388 10.93 3.51 -10.31
CA GLY A 388 9.85 2.51 -10.45
C GLY A 388 9.31 2.31 -11.87
N ARG A 389 8.37 1.37 -12.00
CA ARG A 389 7.56 1.12 -13.20
C ARG A 389 6.10 1.45 -12.90
N LEU A 390 5.32 1.82 -13.93
CA LEU A 390 3.88 2.03 -13.79
C LEU A 390 3.10 0.71 -13.67
N PHE A 391 3.55 -0.31 -14.40
CA PHE A 391 2.94 -1.64 -14.42
C PHE A 391 4.02 -2.72 -14.33
N GLU A 392 3.64 -3.83 -13.71
CA GLU A 392 4.42 -5.06 -13.65
C GLU A 392 3.57 -6.20 -14.24
N LEU A 393 4.23 -7.24 -14.74
CA LEU A 393 3.59 -8.34 -15.47
C LEU A 393 4.25 -9.65 -15.04
N ASP A 394 3.44 -10.61 -14.60
CA ASP A 394 3.80 -12.01 -14.49
C ASP A 394 3.83 -12.64 -15.90
N PRO A 395 4.99 -13.15 -16.37
CA PRO A 395 5.13 -13.70 -17.71
C PRO A 395 4.43 -15.05 -17.89
N THR A 396 4.05 -15.75 -16.82
CA THR A 396 3.40 -17.07 -16.88
C THR A 396 1.89 -16.96 -16.69
N SER A 397 1.43 -16.29 -15.63
CA SER A 397 0.00 -16.23 -15.27
C SER A 397 -0.76 -15.09 -15.96
N GLY A 398 -0.06 -14.26 -16.73
CA GLY A 398 -0.62 -13.11 -17.46
C GLY A 398 -1.15 -12.00 -16.56
N SER A 399 -0.83 -12.04 -15.26
CA SER A 399 -1.27 -11.04 -14.28
C SER A 399 -0.56 -9.71 -14.50
N VAL A 400 -1.30 -8.64 -14.75
CA VAL A 400 -0.78 -7.26 -14.81
C VAL A 400 -1.13 -6.56 -13.50
N THR A 401 -0.12 -6.08 -12.79
CA THR A 401 -0.26 -5.35 -11.52
C THR A 401 0.23 -3.91 -11.64
N LEU A 402 -0.19 -3.05 -10.71
CA LEU A 402 0.41 -1.73 -10.54
C LEU A 402 1.83 -1.84 -9.97
N GLY A 403 2.77 -1.14 -10.61
CA GLY A 403 4.13 -1.00 -10.09
C GLY A 403 4.24 0.10 -9.04
N THR A 404 5.48 0.57 -8.83
CA THR A 404 5.84 1.56 -7.80
C THR A 404 5.83 3.02 -8.27
N ALA A 405 5.72 3.29 -9.57
CA ALA A 405 5.68 4.66 -10.09
C ALA A 405 4.30 5.31 -9.85
N PRO A 406 4.23 6.62 -9.51
CA PRO A 406 2.97 7.30 -9.21
C PRO A 406 2.07 7.43 -10.44
N LEU A 407 0.79 7.13 -10.26
CA LEU A 407 -0.27 7.38 -11.23
C LEU A 407 -0.67 8.87 -11.24
N GLN A 408 -1.48 9.29 -12.22
CA GLN A 408 -2.08 10.62 -12.28
C GLN A 408 -3.48 10.53 -12.89
N ALA A 409 -4.47 11.19 -12.27
CA ALA A 409 -5.83 11.30 -12.79
C ALA A 409 -5.91 11.69 -14.28
N GLY A 410 -6.87 11.09 -14.99
CA GLY A 410 -7.16 11.40 -16.39
C GLY A 410 -6.15 10.85 -17.40
N GLN A 411 -5.07 10.18 -16.95
CA GLN A 411 -4.20 9.44 -17.86
C GLN A 411 -4.94 8.29 -18.53
N ASN A 412 -4.77 8.16 -19.84
CA ASN A 412 -5.24 7.02 -20.63
C ASN A 412 -3.99 6.31 -21.17
N ILE A 413 -3.76 5.09 -20.70
CA ILE A 413 -2.55 4.30 -20.97
C ILE A 413 -2.95 3.10 -21.84
N LEU A 414 -2.23 2.92 -22.95
CA LEU A 414 -2.35 1.72 -23.78
C LEU A 414 -1.22 0.75 -23.40
N LEU A 415 -1.58 -0.31 -22.68
CA LEU A 415 -0.70 -1.43 -22.48
C LEU A 415 -0.61 -2.23 -23.78
N GLN A 416 0.61 -2.55 -24.19
CA GLN A 416 0.86 -3.52 -25.25
C GLN A 416 1.71 -4.65 -24.67
N VAL A 417 1.21 -5.87 -24.75
CA VAL A 417 1.86 -7.07 -24.22
C VAL A 417 1.99 -8.08 -25.35
N LEU A 418 3.21 -8.55 -25.60
CA LEU A 418 3.47 -9.67 -26.50
C LEU A 418 3.05 -10.96 -25.80
N ALA A 419 2.29 -11.81 -26.48
CA ALA A 419 2.09 -13.22 -26.12
C ALA A 419 2.87 -14.07 -27.13
N THR A 420 3.69 -15.01 -26.66
CA THR A 420 4.54 -15.88 -27.49
C THR A 420 4.42 -17.32 -27.01
N ASP A 421 4.33 -18.26 -27.94
CA ASP A 421 4.37 -19.71 -27.68
C ASP A 421 5.78 -20.21 -27.28
N LEU A 422 6.01 -21.53 -27.25
CA LEU A 422 7.31 -22.18 -26.99
C LEU A 422 8.02 -21.69 -25.71
N ALA A 423 7.27 -21.24 -24.70
CA ALA A 423 7.81 -20.54 -23.53
C ALA A 423 8.71 -19.31 -23.85
N GLY A 424 8.51 -18.69 -25.02
CA GLY A 424 9.28 -17.54 -25.51
C GLY A 424 10.60 -17.90 -26.19
N ALA A 425 10.80 -19.15 -26.61
CA ALA A 425 12.02 -19.61 -27.27
C ALA A 425 12.23 -19.02 -28.70
N GLU A 426 13.47 -19.09 -29.20
CA GLU A 426 13.76 -18.70 -30.59
C GLU A 426 13.02 -19.60 -31.59
N GLY A 427 12.15 -18.99 -32.41
CA GLY A 427 11.34 -19.68 -33.42
C GLY A 427 9.84 -19.53 -33.20
N GLY A 428 9.41 -19.14 -32.00
CA GLY A 428 8.02 -19.06 -31.62
C GLY A 428 7.16 -18.04 -32.37
N LEU A 429 5.88 -18.34 -32.52
CA LEU A 429 4.86 -17.45 -33.06
C LEU A 429 4.27 -16.59 -31.93
N SER A 430 3.76 -15.41 -32.29
CA SER A 430 3.34 -14.40 -31.31
C SER A 430 2.25 -13.46 -31.80
N SER A 431 1.52 -12.87 -30.85
CA SER A 431 0.58 -11.77 -31.11
C SER A 431 0.68 -10.69 -30.03
N THR A 432 0.04 -9.54 -30.26
CA THR A 432 0.04 -8.42 -29.32
C THR A 432 -1.33 -8.22 -28.70
N CYS A 433 -1.40 -8.40 -27.39
CA CYS A 433 -2.53 -8.05 -26.54
C CYS A 433 -2.51 -6.54 -26.27
N GLU A 434 -3.56 -5.83 -26.67
CA GLU A 434 -3.75 -4.41 -26.34
C GLU A 434 -4.80 -4.23 -25.23
N ILE A 435 -4.50 -3.41 -24.23
CA ILE A 435 -5.39 -3.12 -23.08
C ILE A 435 -5.39 -1.62 -22.81
N ALA A 436 -6.58 -1.00 -22.84
CA ALA A 436 -6.75 0.39 -22.44
C ALA A 436 -7.02 0.50 -20.94
N VAL A 437 -6.14 1.20 -20.22
CA VAL A 437 -6.26 1.51 -18.78
C VAL A 437 -6.50 3.02 -18.62
N THR A 438 -7.52 3.39 -17.85
CA THR A 438 -7.89 4.79 -17.56
C THR A 438 -7.66 5.06 -16.08
N ILE A 439 -6.80 6.01 -15.74
CA ILE A 439 -6.60 6.41 -14.35
C ILE A 439 -7.73 7.38 -13.95
N THR A 440 -8.50 7.00 -12.94
CA THR A 440 -9.61 7.80 -12.42
C THR A 440 -9.17 8.65 -11.24
N ASP A 441 -9.56 9.91 -11.32
CA ASP A 441 -9.49 10.91 -10.26
C ASP A 441 -10.14 10.42 -8.96
N ILE A 442 -9.62 10.85 -7.81
CA ILE A 442 -10.30 10.72 -6.51
C ILE A 442 -10.23 12.03 -5.71
N ASN A 443 -11.10 12.16 -4.72
CA ASN A 443 -11.18 13.30 -3.81
C ASN A 443 -10.04 13.27 -2.77
N ASP A 444 -8.77 13.41 -3.16
CA ASP A 444 -7.62 13.41 -2.25
C ASP A 444 -7.07 14.80 -1.92
N HIS A 445 -7.41 15.83 -2.70
CA HIS A 445 -7.08 17.21 -2.40
C HIS A 445 -8.20 17.91 -1.61
N ALA A 446 -7.80 18.68 -0.60
CA ALA A 446 -8.72 19.50 0.20
C ALA A 446 -8.69 20.98 -0.29
N PRO A 447 -9.82 21.70 -0.28
CA PRO A 447 -9.89 23.04 -0.83
C PRO A 447 -9.13 24.03 0.07
N GLU A 448 -8.16 24.74 -0.51
CA GLU A 448 -7.36 25.73 0.21
C GLU A 448 -7.81 27.16 -0.10
N PHE A 449 -7.98 27.99 0.96
CA PHE A 449 -8.15 29.44 0.78
C PHE A 449 -6.87 30.09 0.27
N THR A 450 -6.97 30.89 -0.79
CA THR A 450 -5.81 31.62 -1.37
C THR A 450 -5.20 32.67 -0.43
N ALA A 451 -5.87 32.98 0.70
CA ALA A 451 -5.34 33.79 1.79
C ALA A 451 -5.96 33.39 3.15
N SER A 452 -5.12 32.89 4.07
CA SER A 452 -5.57 32.45 5.41
C SER A 452 -5.85 33.59 6.40
N GLN A 453 -5.49 34.84 6.07
CA GLN A 453 -5.78 36.04 6.87
C GLN A 453 -6.21 37.19 5.96
N ILE A 454 -7.32 37.86 6.27
CA ILE A 454 -7.91 38.93 5.47
C ILE A 454 -8.23 40.13 6.38
N GLY A 455 -7.83 41.34 5.95
CA GLY A 455 -8.00 42.59 6.70
C GLY A 455 -6.74 43.05 7.45
N PRO A 456 -6.87 43.96 8.43
CA PRO A 456 -8.11 44.49 8.99
C PRO A 456 -8.91 45.33 8.00
N ILE A 457 -10.20 45.03 7.87
CA ILE A 457 -11.18 45.78 7.07
C ILE A 457 -11.90 46.74 8.01
N SER A 458 -11.86 48.05 7.76
CA SER A 458 -12.62 49.01 8.57
C SER A 458 -13.96 49.34 7.92
N LEU A 459 -15.03 49.29 8.71
CA LEU A 459 -16.39 49.64 8.32
C LEU A 459 -16.97 50.62 9.35
N PRO A 460 -17.72 51.66 8.95
CA PRO A 460 -18.49 52.48 9.88
C PRO A 460 -19.52 51.63 10.64
N GLU A 461 -19.78 51.93 11.90
CA GLU A 461 -20.77 51.16 12.67
C GLU A 461 -22.22 51.35 12.20
N ASP A 462 -22.52 52.49 11.57
CA ASP A 462 -23.80 52.87 11.00
C ASP A 462 -24.03 52.35 9.57
N VAL A 463 -23.13 51.51 9.05
CA VAL A 463 -23.26 50.88 7.73
C VAL A 463 -24.48 49.95 7.65
N GLU A 464 -25.17 49.95 6.51
CA GLU A 464 -26.39 49.15 6.31
C GLU A 464 -26.09 47.63 6.27
N PRO A 465 -26.98 46.78 6.81
CA PRO A 465 -26.97 45.34 6.56
C PRO A 465 -26.99 45.00 5.05
N GLU A 466 -26.60 43.77 4.73
CA GLU A 466 -26.32 43.24 3.38
C GLU A 466 -25.12 43.87 2.65
N THR A 467 -24.40 44.79 3.29
CA THR A 467 -23.09 45.27 2.83
C THR A 467 -22.07 44.12 2.71
N LEU A 468 -21.39 44.06 1.56
CA LEU A 468 -20.26 43.16 1.32
C LEU A 468 -19.06 43.57 2.17
N VAL A 469 -18.59 42.68 3.03
CA VAL A 469 -17.41 42.89 3.90
C VAL A 469 -16.15 42.44 3.20
N ALA A 470 -16.14 41.22 2.66
CA ALA A 470 -15.01 40.62 1.96
C ALA A 470 -15.50 39.58 0.94
N THR A 471 -14.68 39.30 -0.07
CA THR A 471 -14.80 38.09 -0.89
C THR A 471 -13.57 37.24 -0.63
N LEU A 472 -13.79 35.98 -0.25
CA LEU A 472 -12.74 34.97 -0.10
C LEU A 472 -12.73 34.09 -1.35
N MET A 473 -11.57 33.56 -1.69
CA MET A 473 -11.39 32.61 -2.79
C MET A 473 -10.74 31.34 -2.23
N ALA A 474 -11.29 30.19 -2.60
CA ALA A 474 -10.70 28.88 -2.37
C ALA A 474 -10.47 28.18 -3.70
N THR A 475 -9.51 27.27 -3.73
CA THR A 475 -9.15 26.46 -4.90
C THR A 475 -8.94 25.03 -4.47
N ASP A 476 -9.40 24.12 -5.31
CA ASP A 476 -9.22 22.68 -5.18
C ASP A 476 -8.47 22.16 -6.42
N ALA A 477 -7.75 21.04 -6.29
CA ALA A 477 -6.81 20.52 -7.26
C ALA A 477 -7.28 19.25 -8.00
N ASP A 478 -8.27 18.53 -7.47
CA ASP A 478 -8.86 17.34 -8.11
C ASP A 478 -9.37 17.67 -9.53
N LEU A 479 -9.41 16.71 -10.45
CA LEU A 479 -9.83 16.93 -11.85
C LEU A 479 -11.35 16.80 -12.06
N GLU A 480 -12.03 15.93 -11.32
CA GLU A 480 -13.47 15.67 -11.46
C GLU A 480 -14.30 16.82 -10.84
N PRO A 481 -15.27 17.41 -11.56
CA PRO A 481 -16.11 18.49 -11.03
C PRO A 481 -16.86 18.17 -9.73
N ALA A 482 -17.14 16.90 -9.44
CA ALA A 482 -17.85 16.48 -8.23
C ALA A 482 -17.02 16.65 -6.94
N PHE A 483 -15.70 16.44 -6.99
CA PHE A 483 -14.84 16.46 -5.81
C PHE A 483 -14.46 17.90 -5.40
N ARG A 484 -14.24 18.76 -6.40
CA ARG A 484 -14.05 20.21 -6.23
C ARG A 484 -15.30 20.99 -5.74
N LEU A 485 -16.41 20.33 -5.42
CA LEU A 485 -17.60 20.99 -4.85
C LEU A 485 -17.31 21.44 -3.42
N MET A 486 -17.40 22.75 -3.17
CA MET A 486 -17.06 23.37 -1.88
C MET A 486 -18.30 23.76 -1.06
N ASP A 487 -18.30 23.42 0.23
CA ASP A 487 -19.19 23.98 1.25
C ASP A 487 -18.43 24.99 2.13
N PHE A 488 -19.11 26.07 2.52
CA PHE A 488 -18.51 27.19 3.25
C PHE A 488 -19.29 27.51 4.53
N ALA A 489 -18.62 27.42 5.68
CA ALA A 489 -19.22 27.69 6.98
C ALA A 489 -18.45 28.74 7.79
N ILE A 490 -19.11 29.35 8.78
CA ILE A 490 -18.44 30.18 9.78
C ILE A 490 -18.21 29.33 11.03
N GLU A 491 -16.97 28.93 11.27
CA GLU A 491 -16.57 28.13 12.42
C GLU A 491 -16.63 28.96 13.73
N ALA A 492 -16.12 30.20 13.69
CA ALA A 492 -15.94 31.00 14.90
C ALA A 492 -16.09 32.52 14.70
N GLY A 493 -16.26 33.23 15.82
CA GLY A 493 -16.17 34.70 15.90
C GLY A 493 -17.41 35.49 15.47
N ASN A 494 -18.37 34.86 14.79
CA ASN A 494 -19.65 35.48 14.43
C ASN A 494 -20.64 35.48 15.60
N VAL A 495 -20.33 36.28 16.63
CA VAL A 495 -21.20 36.48 17.79
C VAL A 495 -22.54 37.07 17.34
N GLU A 496 -23.64 36.56 17.90
CA GLU A 496 -25.04 36.90 17.57
C GLU A 496 -25.48 36.71 16.11
N GLY A 497 -24.65 36.22 15.18
CA GLY A 497 -24.99 36.19 13.76
C GLY A 497 -25.00 37.58 13.12
N ILE A 498 -23.98 38.39 13.42
CA ILE A 498 -23.73 39.71 12.81
C ILE A 498 -23.31 39.58 11.35
N PHE A 499 -22.63 38.48 11.00
CA PHE A 499 -22.15 38.17 9.65
C PHE A 499 -22.86 36.96 9.06
N GLY A 500 -22.78 36.81 7.75
CA GLY A 500 -23.22 35.63 7.00
C GLY A 500 -22.39 35.43 5.74
N LEU A 501 -22.51 34.25 5.14
CA LEU A 501 -21.86 33.90 3.88
C LEU A 501 -22.93 33.82 2.78
N ASP A 502 -22.54 34.21 1.56
CA ASP A 502 -23.25 33.94 0.31
C ASP A 502 -22.25 33.41 -0.72
N TRP A 503 -22.55 32.30 -1.39
CA TRP A 503 -21.75 31.76 -2.50
C TRP A 503 -22.66 31.12 -3.55
N GLU A 504 -22.12 30.97 -4.76
CA GLU A 504 -22.72 30.13 -5.82
C GLU A 504 -21.94 28.80 -5.86
N PRO A 505 -22.58 27.64 -6.07
CA PRO A 505 -21.88 26.39 -6.36
C PRO A 505 -20.87 26.54 -7.50
N ASP A 506 -19.84 25.69 -7.50
CA ASP A 506 -18.73 25.64 -8.47
C ASP A 506 -17.89 26.93 -8.62
N SER A 507 -18.20 28.02 -7.90
CA SER A 507 -17.60 29.34 -8.15
C SER A 507 -16.22 29.56 -7.52
N GLY A 508 -15.80 28.73 -6.56
CA GLY A 508 -14.58 28.95 -5.75
C GLY A 508 -14.58 30.24 -4.91
N HIS A 509 -15.72 30.93 -4.80
CA HIS A 509 -15.82 32.28 -4.23
C HIS A 509 -16.95 32.39 -3.21
N VAL A 510 -16.62 32.84 -1.99
CA VAL A 510 -17.61 33.12 -0.94
C VAL A 510 -17.55 34.57 -0.49
N GLN A 511 -18.71 35.22 -0.41
CA GLN A 511 -18.89 36.59 0.04
C GLN A 511 -19.25 36.62 1.52
N LEU A 512 -18.39 37.20 2.35
CA LEU A 512 -18.74 37.55 3.72
C LEU A 512 -19.58 38.84 3.69
N ARG A 513 -20.83 38.76 4.14
CA ARG A 513 -21.74 39.91 4.26
C ARG A 513 -22.06 40.24 5.71
N LEU A 514 -22.36 41.52 5.93
CA LEU A 514 -22.97 41.99 7.17
C LEU A 514 -24.47 41.64 7.14
N ARG A 515 -25.00 41.03 8.19
CA ARG A 515 -26.43 40.68 8.35
C ARG A 515 -27.13 41.50 9.45
N LYS A 516 -26.36 42.18 10.31
CA LYS A 516 -26.84 43.08 11.38
C LYS A 516 -25.88 44.26 11.53
N ASN A 517 -26.37 45.39 12.01
CA ASN A 517 -25.54 46.56 12.35
C ASN A 517 -24.38 46.19 13.29
N LEU A 518 -23.25 46.88 13.12
CA LEU A 518 -22.11 46.84 14.04
C LEU A 518 -22.37 47.81 15.22
N SER A 519 -21.56 47.71 16.27
CA SER A 519 -21.43 48.76 17.30
C SER A 519 -20.01 48.74 17.84
N TYR A 520 -19.36 49.90 17.81
CA TYR A 520 -17.99 50.07 18.27
C TYR A 520 -17.85 49.88 19.78
N GLU A 521 -18.86 50.29 20.56
CA GLU A 521 -18.89 50.14 22.03
C GLU A 521 -19.10 48.69 22.46
N ALA A 522 -19.85 47.91 21.67
CA ALA A 522 -20.09 46.50 21.94
C ALA A 522 -18.87 45.63 21.60
N ALA A 523 -18.22 45.88 20.45
CA ALA A 523 -17.04 45.16 20.01
C ALA A 523 -16.11 46.05 19.16
N PRO A 524 -14.92 46.44 19.65
CA PRO A 524 -13.99 47.27 18.89
C PRO A 524 -13.28 46.51 17.74
N HIS A 525 -13.49 45.19 17.63
CA HIS A 525 -13.12 44.38 16.48
C HIS A 525 -13.89 43.04 16.47
N HIS A 526 -14.08 42.47 15.29
CA HIS A 526 -14.54 41.10 15.08
C HIS A 526 -13.45 40.30 14.34
N LYS A 527 -13.30 39.02 14.68
CA LYS A 527 -12.45 38.07 13.95
C LYS A 527 -13.29 36.88 13.55
N VAL A 528 -13.82 36.88 12.33
CA VAL A 528 -14.64 35.81 11.80
C VAL A 528 -13.72 34.75 11.22
N VAL A 529 -13.86 33.49 11.65
CA VAL A 529 -13.16 32.34 11.05
C VAL A 529 -14.12 31.65 10.11
N VAL A 530 -13.78 31.64 8.83
CA VAL A 530 -14.49 30.93 7.77
C VAL A 530 -13.73 29.64 7.49
N VAL A 531 -14.45 28.53 7.35
CA VAL A 531 -13.94 27.23 6.92
C VAL A 531 -14.50 26.88 5.55
N VAL A 532 -13.69 26.20 4.73
CA VAL A 532 -14.10 25.58 3.46
C VAL A 532 -13.77 24.09 3.52
N GLN A 533 -14.67 23.24 3.01
CA GLN A 533 -14.56 21.78 2.99
C GLN A 533 -15.14 21.24 1.67
N ASN A 534 -14.73 20.06 1.24
CA ASN A 534 -15.38 19.34 0.12
C ASN A 534 -16.82 18.97 0.51
N VAL A 535 -17.69 18.82 -0.50
CA VAL A 535 -19.06 18.29 -0.32
C VAL A 535 -19.05 16.75 -0.26
N GLU A 536 -18.13 16.09 -0.97
CA GLU A 536 -17.85 14.66 -0.88
C GLU A 536 -16.78 14.36 0.18
N GLU A 537 -16.74 13.13 0.72
CA GLU A 537 -15.76 12.74 1.75
C GLU A 537 -14.36 12.55 1.14
N LEU A 538 -13.32 13.14 1.75
CA LEU A 538 -11.93 13.01 1.32
C LEU A 538 -11.42 11.57 1.46
N VAL A 539 -10.60 11.14 0.49
CA VAL A 539 -10.02 9.80 0.38
C VAL A 539 -8.50 9.88 0.56
N GLY A 540 -7.94 9.00 1.39
CA GLY A 540 -6.49 8.90 1.58
C GLY A 540 -5.93 9.78 2.71
N PRO A 541 -4.59 9.91 2.81
CA PRO A 541 -3.89 10.54 3.94
C PRO A 541 -3.81 12.08 3.83
N GLY A 542 -4.93 12.74 3.54
CA GLY A 542 -5.01 14.20 3.34
C GLY A 542 -4.91 15.05 4.63
N PRO A 543 -4.67 16.37 4.51
CA PRO A 543 -4.43 17.30 5.63
C PRO A 543 -5.70 17.72 6.41
N GLY A 544 -6.64 16.78 6.63
CA GLY A 544 -7.93 17.04 7.29
C GLY A 544 -9.00 17.59 6.33
N PRO A 545 -10.25 17.76 6.80
CA PRO A 545 -11.42 17.96 5.95
C PRO A 545 -11.58 19.36 5.34
N GLY A 546 -10.62 20.28 5.50
CA GLY A 546 -10.79 21.64 5.01
C GLY A 546 -9.80 22.70 5.52
N SER A 547 -9.80 23.84 4.83
CA SER A 547 -8.94 25.00 5.12
C SER A 547 -9.70 26.11 5.86
N THR A 548 -8.99 27.00 6.56
CA THR A 548 -9.59 28.12 7.31
C THR A 548 -8.96 29.48 6.99
N ALA A 549 -9.80 30.51 6.93
CA ALA A 549 -9.40 31.89 6.72
C ALA A 549 -10.02 32.81 7.79
N THR A 550 -9.20 33.67 8.41
CA THR A 550 -9.68 34.65 9.39
C THR A 550 -9.88 36.02 8.76
N VAL A 551 -11.11 36.52 8.76
CA VAL A 551 -11.43 37.91 8.37
C VAL A 551 -11.48 38.79 9.63
N THR A 552 -10.60 39.78 9.70
CA THR A 552 -10.61 40.78 10.79
C THR A 552 -11.38 42.03 10.33
N VAL A 553 -12.45 42.36 11.05
CA VAL A 553 -13.28 43.56 10.82
C VAL A 553 -13.12 44.52 11.99
N LEU A 554 -12.89 45.80 11.70
CA LEU A 554 -12.79 46.89 12.66
C LEU A 554 -13.99 47.84 12.48
N PRO A 555 -15.02 47.77 13.33
CA PRO A 555 -15.99 48.85 13.44
C PRO A 555 -15.25 50.16 13.72
N SER A 556 -15.61 51.21 13.00
CA SER A 556 -15.16 52.57 13.24
C SER A 556 -16.33 53.39 13.73
N ASP A 557 -16.16 54.05 14.87
CA ASP A 557 -17.09 55.06 15.35
C ASP A 557 -16.82 56.39 14.62
N PRO A 558 -17.74 56.88 13.75
CA PRO A 558 -17.59 58.17 13.10
C PRO A 558 -17.80 59.36 14.06
N ARG A 559 -18.10 59.09 15.35
CA ARG A 559 -18.53 60.07 16.37
C ARG A 559 -17.58 60.12 17.58
N SER A 560 -16.30 59.78 17.39
CA SER A 560 -15.24 59.96 18.39
C SER A 560 -14.87 61.45 18.57
N ARG A 561 -15.81 62.21 19.13
CA ARG A 561 -15.91 63.67 19.05
C ARG A 561 -15.21 64.40 20.20
N ALA A 562 -14.71 65.59 19.90
CA ALA A 562 -14.12 66.51 20.86
C ALA A 562 -15.18 67.46 21.45
N LEU A 563 -15.65 67.15 22.67
CA LEU A 563 -16.58 68.00 23.42
C LEU A 563 -15.98 69.39 23.72
N ARG A 564 -16.82 70.42 23.65
CA ARG A 564 -16.50 71.80 24.09
C ARG A 564 -17.34 72.18 25.31
N PHE A 565 -16.71 72.83 26.29
CA PHE A 565 -17.33 73.27 27.53
C PHE A 565 -17.36 74.80 27.61
N SER A 566 -18.51 75.37 28.00
CA SER A 566 -18.72 76.82 28.14
C SER A 566 -19.44 77.19 29.45
N LEU A 567 -19.37 78.46 29.84
CA LEU A 567 -20.17 79.03 30.94
C LEU A 567 -21.26 79.93 30.34
N VAL A 568 -22.53 79.63 30.60
CA VAL A 568 -23.66 80.27 29.90
C VAL A 568 -24.09 81.59 30.57
N ASN A 569 -23.96 81.72 31.90
CA ASN A 569 -24.52 82.85 32.66
C ASN A 569 -23.68 83.34 33.87
N ASP A 570 -22.34 83.38 33.75
CA ASP A 570 -21.46 83.99 34.76
C ASP A 570 -21.58 85.53 34.76
N SER A 571 -22.59 86.08 35.44
CA SER A 571 -22.95 87.51 35.42
C SER A 571 -21.86 88.44 35.97
N GLU A 572 -21.09 88.00 36.97
CA GLU A 572 -19.98 88.76 37.56
C GLU A 572 -18.64 88.52 36.81
N GLY A 573 -18.58 87.48 35.96
CA GLY A 573 -17.35 87.01 35.33
C GLY A 573 -16.31 86.57 36.38
N TRP A 574 -16.75 85.82 37.39
CA TRP A 574 -15.91 85.32 38.48
C TRP A 574 -15.22 83.99 38.16
N LEU A 575 -15.73 83.25 37.18
CA LEU A 575 -15.28 81.92 36.80
C LEU A 575 -14.79 81.90 35.34
N SER A 576 -13.97 80.92 35.01
CA SER A 576 -13.59 80.59 33.63
C SER A 576 -13.48 79.08 33.49
N ILE A 577 -13.95 78.53 32.37
CA ILE A 577 -13.86 77.10 32.07
C ILE A 577 -12.83 76.85 30.96
N LYS A 578 -12.08 75.76 31.06
CA LYS A 578 -11.21 75.30 29.97
C LYS A 578 -12.04 74.57 28.92
N GLU A 579 -12.08 75.11 27.70
CA GLU A 579 -12.92 74.67 26.58
C GLU A 579 -12.89 73.15 26.33
N PHE A 580 -11.73 72.49 26.40
CA PHE A 580 -11.58 71.07 26.08
C PHE A 580 -11.44 70.14 27.30
N SER A 581 -11.46 70.66 28.53
CA SER A 581 -11.25 69.84 29.73
C SER A 581 -12.29 70.06 30.85
N GLY A 582 -13.20 71.02 30.70
CA GLY A 582 -14.28 71.28 31.66
C GLY A 582 -13.83 71.82 33.02
N GLU A 583 -12.52 72.05 33.23
CA GLU A 583 -12.02 72.58 34.50
C GLU A 583 -12.47 74.02 34.70
N VAL A 584 -13.14 74.29 35.82
CA VAL A 584 -13.57 75.64 36.21
C VAL A 584 -12.58 76.25 37.20
N HIS A 585 -12.04 77.40 36.83
CA HIS A 585 -11.08 78.21 37.59
C HIS A 585 -11.72 79.55 37.99
N THR A 586 -11.15 80.25 38.99
CA THR A 586 -11.57 81.63 39.31
C THR A 586 -10.91 82.62 38.34
N ALA A 587 -11.70 83.29 37.50
CA ALA A 587 -11.22 84.26 36.52
C ALA A 587 -10.85 85.62 37.14
N LYS A 588 -11.44 85.97 38.29
CA LYS A 588 -11.22 87.23 39.00
C LYS A 588 -11.18 87.01 40.51
N SER A 589 -10.69 88.01 41.24
CA SER A 589 -10.89 88.08 42.69
C SER A 589 -12.39 88.19 43.02
N LEU A 590 -12.87 87.38 43.96
CA LEU A 590 -14.27 87.24 44.40
C LEU A 590 -14.72 88.44 45.27
N HIS A 591 -14.37 89.65 44.87
CA HIS A 591 -14.36 90.84 45.72
C HIS A 591 -15.76 91.46 45.87
N GLY A 592 -16.60 90.82 46.68
CA GLY A 592 -17.98 91.27 46.97
C GLY A 592 -18.83 90.18 47.63
N ALA A 593 -18.50 88.91 47.38
CA ALA A 593 -19.13 87.75 47.98
C ALA A 593 -18.99 87.74 49.52
N ARG A 594 -20.06 87.38 50.23
CA ARG A 594 -20.11 87.30 51.69
C ARG A 594 -20.22 85.84 52.15
N PRO A 595 -19.71 85.50 53.34
CA PRO A 595 -19.90 84.16 53.89
C PRO A 595 -21.39 83.84 54.10
N GLY A 596 -21.89 82.85 53.38
CA GLY A 596 -23.30 82.46 53.33
C GLY A 596 -23.96 82.66 51.95
N ASP A 597 -23.35 83.46 51.07
CA ASP A 597 -23.85 83.67 49.71
C ASP A 597 -23.61 82.43 48.83
N SER A 598 -24.45 82.23 47.81
CA SER A 598 -24.31 81.18 46.80
C SER A 598 -24.36 81.77 45.39
N TYR A 599 -23.36 81.45 44.57
CA TYR A 599 -23.28 81.86 43.17
C TYR A 599 -23.57 80.68 42.25
N THR A 600 -24.47 80.85 41.29
CA THR A 600 -24.96 79.76 40.44
C THR A 600 -24.67 80.06 38.97
N VAL A 601 -23.90 79.20 38.33
CA VAL A 601 -23.55 79.29 36.91
C VAL A 601 -23.91 77.98 36.20
N LEU A 602 -24.54 78.10 35.04
CA LEU A 602 -24.84 76.99 34.16
C LEU A 602 -23.62 76.70 33.28
N VAL A 603 -23.13 75.47 33.34
CA VAL A 603 -22.08 74.93 32.48
C VAL A 603 -22.76 74.20 31.33
N GLU A 604 -22.39 74.50 30.09
CA GLU A 604 -22.87 73.77 28.91
C GLU A 604 -21.74 72.94 28.31
N ALA A 605 -22.05 71.69 27.97
CA ALA A 605 -21.21 70.83 27.15
C ALA A 605 -21.88 70.67 25.78
N GLN A 606 -21.17 71.02 24.72
CA GLN A 606 -21.68 71.03 23.36
C GLN A 606 -20.81 70.16 22.45
N ASP A 607 -21.48 69.39 21.61
CA ASP A 607 -20.88 68.60 20.53
C ASP A 607 -20.59 69.46 19.28
N ALA A 608 -19.57 69.12 18.50
CA ALA A 608 -18.95 70.03 17.52
C ALA A 608 -19.65 70.12 16.15
N ASP A 609 -20.77 69.42 15.95
CA ASP A 609 -21.51 69.32 14.69
C ASP A 609 -22.65 70.36 14.56
N GLU A 610 -23.32 70.42 13.40
CA GLU A 610 -24.62 71.09 13.25
C GLU A 610 -25.72 70.08 12.82
N PRO A 611 -26.91 70.07 13.47
CA PRO A 611 -27.25 70.77 14.71
C PRO A 611 -26.61 70.09 15.93
N GLY A 612 -25.67 70.77 16.57
CA GLY A 612 -24.92 70.22 17.70
C GLY A 612 -25.81 69.93 18.90
N LEU A 613 -25.72 68.70 19.42
CA LEU A 613 -26.34 68.35 20.69
C LEU A 613 -25.61 69.06 21.83
N SER A 614 -26.35 69.77 22.67
CA SER A 614 -25.81 70.34 23.91
C SER A 614 -26.58 69.85 25.14
N THR A 615 -25.90 69.84 26.27
CA THR A 615 -26.46 69.51 27.58
C THR A 615 -25.89 70.43 28.64
N SER A 616 -26.69 70.77 29.65
CA SER A 616 -26.34 71.80 30.63
C SER A 616 -26.48 71.33 32.07
N ALA A 617 -25.51 71.71 32.91
CA ALA A 617 -25.41 71.34 34.32
C ALA A 617 -25.22 72.58 35.20
N THR A 618 -25.93 72.61 36.32
CA THR A 618 -25.93 73.77 37.24
C THR A 618 -24.81 73.65 38.28
N LEU A 619 -23.78 74.48 38.17
CA LEU A 619 -22.72 74.62 39.17
C LEU A 619 -23.13 75.64 40.23
N VAL A 620 -23.22 75.22 41.49
CA VAL A 620 -23.51 76.11 42.63
C VAL A 620 -22.27 76.23 43.53
N VAL A 621 -21.69 77.43 43.58
CA VAL A 621 -20.54 77.79 44.40
C VAL A 621 -21.02 78.47 45.68
N HIS A 622 -20.83 77.82 46.84
CA HIS A 622 -21.18 78.38 48.14
C HIS A 622 -19.96 79.05 48.79
N PHE A 623 -20.08 80.33 49.16
CA PHE A 623 -19.00 81.06 49.81
C PHE A 623 -19.05 80.83 51.32
N LEU A 624 -18.13 80.01 51.84
CA LEU A 624 -18.08 79.65 53.26
C LEU A 624 -17.14 80.57 54.05
N LYS A 625 -17.44 80.78 55.34
CA LYS A 625 -16.54 81.48 56.26
C LYS A 625 -15.34 80.59 56.55
N ALA A 626 -14.12 81.13 56.41
CA ALA A 626 -12.88 80.40 56.65
C ALA A 626 -12.91 79.59 57.98
N PRO A 627 -12.81 78.25 57.93
CA PRO A 627 -12.77 77.43 59.13
C PRO A 627 -11.47 77.64 59.93
N PRO A 628 -11.47 77.36 61.24
CA PRO A 628 -10.21 77.09 61.96
C PRO A 628 -9.54 75.84 61.34
N ALA A 629 -8.20 75.80 61.39
CA ALA A 629 -7.38 74.84 60.67
C ALA A 629 -7.86 73.37 60.82
N PRO A 630 -8.19 72.67 59.71
CA PRO A 630 -8.63 71.28 59.78
C PRO A 630 -7.49 70.34 60.16
N THR A 631 -7.80 69.32 60.97
CA THR A 631 -6.88 68.20 61.24
C THR A 631 -6.56 67.45 59.94
N PRO A 632 -5.31 66.97 59.75
CA PRO A 632 -4.89 66.37 58.49
C PRO A 632 -5.63 65.06 58.21
N ALA A 633 -6.58 65.11 57.27
CA ALA A 633 -7.16 63.94 56.64
C ALA A 633 -6.16 63.40 55.62
N LEU A 634 -5.62 62.19 55.85
CA LEU A 634 -4.73 61.52 54.90
C LEU A 634 -5.51 61.18 53.62
N ALA A 635 -5.27 61.93 52.54
CA ALA A 635 -5.75 61.58 51.22
C ALA A 635 -5.25 60.18 50.84
N LEU A 636 -6.16 59.30 50.41
CA LEU A 636 -5.82 57.91 50.12
C LEU A 636 -5.05 57.84 48.78
N VAL A 637 -3.72 57.78 48.85
CA VAL A 637 -2.87 57.56 47.67
C VAL A 637 -3.32 56.28 46.95
N PRO A 638 -3.66 56.33 45.65
CA PRO A 638 -4.12 55.16 44.92
C PRO A 638 -3.02 54.09 44.90
N ALA A 639 -3.41 52.84 45.21
CA ALA A 639 -2.48 51.74 45.36
C ALA A 639 -1.69 51.52 44.06
N ARG A 640 -0.35 51.54 44.15
CA ARG A 640 0.53 51.29 43.01
C ARG A 640 1.14 49.89 43.10
N HIS A 641 1.37 49.29 41.95
CA HIS A 641 1.84 47.92 41.81
C HIS A 641 3.37 47.84 41.71
N LEU A 642 3.98 46.80 42.30
CA LEU A 642 5.38 46.42 42.08
C LEU A 642 5.51 44.91 41.89
N CYS A 643 6.50 44.50 41.11
CA CYS A 643 6.71 43.11 40.73
C CYS A 643 7.69 42.37 41.64
N THR A 644 7.39 41.09 41.89
CA THR A 644 8.33 40.08 42.41
C THR A 644 8.46 38.94 41.38
N PRO A 645 9.67 38.55 40.94
CA PRO A 645 10.98 39.08 41.36
C PRO A 645 11.18 40.56 41.03
N ARG A 646 12.08 41.22 41.78
CA ARG A 646 12.34 42.66 41.66
C ARG A 646 12.78 43.03 40.23
N GLN A 647 12.17 44.10 39.71
CA GLN A 647 12.61 44.86 38.54
C GLN A 647 13.04 46.27 38.97
N ASP A 648 13.81 47.00 38.14
CA ASP A 648 14.45 48.27 38.53
C ASP A 648 13.59 49.53 38.33
N TYR A 649 12.31 49.43 38.69
CA TYR A 649 11.40 50.57 38.83
C TYR A 649 10.68 50.53 40.19
N GLY A 650 10.00 51.63 40.52
CA GLY A 650 9.51 51.91 41.88
C GLY A 650 8.31 52.83 41.92
N VAL A 651 7.75 52.99 43.12
CA VAL A 651 6.67 53.92 43.41
C VAL A 651 7.28 55.30 43.67
N LEU A 652 6.95 56.27 42.80
CA LEU A 652 7.26 57.68 43.03
C LEU A 652 6.36 58.21 44.17
N ILE A 653 6.99 58.73 45.21
CA ILE A 653 6.38 59.42 46.34
C ILE A 653 6.67 60.90 46.17
N THR A 654 5.61 61.71 46.14
CA THR A 654 5.68 63.17 46.14
C THR A 654 5.26 63.70 47.51
N SER A 655 5.84 64.82 47.94
CA SER A 655 5.36 65.57 49.11
C SER A 655 5.15 67.03 48.73
N GLU A 656 3.89 67.42 48.60
CA GLU A 656 3.45 68.80 48.49
C GLU A 656 2.88 69.24 49.85
N ASP A 657 3.24 70.43 50.30
CA ASP A 657 2.67 71.06 51.50
C ASP A 657 1.52 71.97 51.05
N PRO A 658 0.25 71.65 51.38
CA PRO A 658 -0.91 72.40 50.89
C PRO A 658 -0.93 73.87 51.32
N ASP A 659 -0.21 74.24 52.39
CA ASP A 659 -0.22 75.58 52.96
C ASP A 659 0.86 76.50 52.34
N LEU A 660 1.68 76.02 51.39
CA LEU A 660 2.82 76.75 50.81
C LEU A 660 2.73 76.95 49.30
N ALA A 661 2.18 78.10 48.89
CA ALA A 661 2.03 78.54 47.50
C ALA A 661 3.34 78.94 46.78
N SER A 662 4.43 78.18 46.96
CA SER A 662 5.57 78.11 46.04
C SER A 662 6.48 76.93 46.42
N GLY A 663 6.44 75.86 45.61
CA GLY A 663 7.09 74.59 45.93
C GLY A 663 8.61 74.59 45.74
N HIS A 664 9.38 75.13 46.69
CA HIS A 664 10.82 74.88 46.81
C HIS A 664 11.30 74.88 48.28
N GLY A 665 11.42 73.69 48.86
CA GLY A 665 12.10 73.44 50.13
C GLY A 665 12.56 71.98 50.20
N PRO A 666 13.73 71.65 50.77
CA PRO A 666 14.20 70.28 50.84
C PRO A 666 13.48 69.49 51.96
N TYR A 667 12.54 68.65 51.57
CA TYR A 667 12.05 67.54 52.37
C TYR A 667 13.10 66.43 52.38
N SER A 668 13.27 65.80 53.54
CA SER A 668 14.11 64.61 53.72
C SER A 668 13.21 63.39 53.95
N PHE A 669 13.54 62.27 53.32
CA PHE A 669 12.69 61.07 53.31
C PHE A 669 13.46 59.88 53.89
N ALA A 670 12.85 59.14 54.81
CA ALA A 670 13.40 57.95 55.43
C ALA A 670 12.34 56.84 55.54
N LEU A 671 12.76 55.57 55.56
CA LEU A 671 11.88 54.46 55.92
C LEU A 671 11.62 54.46 57.43
N GLY A 672 10.39 54.10 57.83
CA GLY A 672 10.03 54.00 59.24
C GLY A 672 10.93 53.02 60.01
N PRO A 673 11.07 53.18 61.34
CA PRO A 673 12.07 52.49 62.16
C PRO A 673 11.82 50.98 62.40
N ASN A 674 10.90 50.36 61.65
CA ASN A 674 10.63 48.93 61.75
C ASN A 674 11.71 48.15 60.96
N PRO A 675 12.48 47.24 61.59
CA PRO A 675 13.57 46.53 60.92
C PRO A 675 13.11 45.67 59.73
N THR A 676 11.87 45.16 59.75
CA THR A 676 11.31 44.43 58.59
C THR A 676 11.09 45.36 57.40
N VAL A 677 10.67 46.60 57.63
CA VAL A 677 10.48 47.61 56.58
C VAL A 677 11.83 48.01 55.98
N GLN A 678 12.85 48.22 56.82
CA GLN A 678 14.21 48.55 56.38
C GLN A 678 14.95 47.39 55.69
N ARG A 679 14.51 46.14 55.92
CA ARG A 679 15.01 44.93 55.22
C ARG A 679 14.36 44.74 53.85
N ASP A 680 13.05 44.93 53.76
CA ASP A 680 12.27 44.54 52.57
C ASP A 680 12.17 45.66 51.52
N TRP A 681 12.34 46.92 51.92
CA TRP A 681 12.12 48.11 51.09
C TRP A 681 13.36 49.00 51.02
N ARG A 682 13.54 49.70 49.89
CA ARG A 682 14.60 50.69 49.70
C ARG A 682 14.03 51.99 49.19
N LEU A 683 14.41 53.09 49.84
CA LEU A 683 13.98 54.44 49.51
C LEU A 683 15.18 55.23 48.96
N GLN A 684 14.98 55.95 47.85
CA GLN A 684 15.98 56.81 47.22
C GLN A 684 15.41 58.21 47.02
N THR A 685 16.00 59.22 47.62
CA THR A 685 15.61 60.63 47.41
C THR A 685 16.04 61.08 46.01
N LEU A 686 15.10 61.59 45.20
CA LEU A 686 15.36 62.03 43.82
C LEU A 686 15.65 63.53 43.75
N ASN A 687 14.85 64.33 44.44
CA ASN A 687 15.01 65.79 44.54
C ASN A 687 14.46 66.28 45.89
N GLY A 688 14.37 67.61 46.06
CA GLY A 688 13.90 68.21 47.31
C GLY A 688 12.46 67.89 47.72
N SER A 689 11.60 67.36 46.85
CA SER A 689 10.17 67.06 47.13
C SER A 689 9.70 65.68 46.64
N HIS A 690 10.63 64.85 46.13
CA HIS A 690 10.32 63.56 45.52
C HIS A 690 11.29 62.46 45.99
N ALA A 691 10.75 61.28 46.28
CA ALA A 691 11.51 60.07 46.58
C ALA A 691 10.95 58.85 45.85
N TYR A 692 11.79 57.84 45.61
CA TYR A 692 11.46 56.61 44.89
C TYR A 692 11.51 55.42 45.85
N LEU A 693 10.42 54.67 45.95
CA LEU A 693 10.28 53.50 46.81
C LEU A 693 10.34 52.21 45.96
N THR A 694 11.32 51.37 46.24
CA THR A 694 11.62 50.12 45.52
C THR A 694 11.69 48.94 46.50
N LEU A 695 11.67 47.71 45.98
CA LEU A 695 11.98 46.53 46.78
C LEU A 695 13.49 46.48 47.08
N ALA A 696 13.87 46.25 48.34
CA ALA A 696 15.28 46.02 48.67
C ALA A 696 15.73 44.60 48.26
N LEU A 697 14.87 43.62 48.53
CA LEU A 697 15.11 42.20 48.22
C LEU A 697 14.69 41.86 46.79
N HIS A 698 15.34 40.86 46.20
CA HIS A 698 14.94 40.31 44.90
C HIS A 698 13.57 39.60 44.95
N TRP A 699 13.12 39.16 46.13
CA TRP A 699 11.80 38.56 46.33
C TRP A 699 11.12 39.14 47.57
N VAL A 700 9.86 39.57 47.43
CA VAL A 700 8.98 40.03 48.51
C VAL A 700 7.60 39.40 48.32
N GLU A 701 6.94 39.02 49.41
CA GLU A 701 5.71 38.21 49.35
C GLU A 701 4.55 38.91 48.59
N PRO A 702 3.89 38.27 47.60
CA PRO A 702 2.79 38.87 46.85
C PRO A 702 1.53 39.17 47.68
N ARG A 703 1.36 40.42 48.11
CA ARG A 703 0.17 40.99 48.78
C ARG A 703 0.19 42.52 48.76
N GLU A 704 -0.86 43.16 49.26
CA GLU A 704 -0.79 44.56 49.70
C GLU A 704 0.13 44.67 50.94
N HIS A 705 1.07 45.60 50.89
CA HIS A 705 1.90 46.00 52.03
C HIS A 705 1.73 47.51 52.27
N ILE A 706 1.76 47.91 53.54
CA ILE A 706 1.70 49.31 53.95
C ILE A 706 3.10 49.72 54.43
N VAL A 707 3.75 50.60 53.68
CA VAL A 707 5.13 51.04 53.92
C VAL A 707 5.11 52.40 54.62
N PRO A 708 5.52 52.49 55.89
CA PRO A 708 5.67 53.76 56.59
C PRO A 708 6.91 54.50 56.07
N VAL A 709 6.70 55.69 55.52
CA VAL A 709 7.74 56.61 55.07
C VAL A 709 7.67 57.87 55.92
N VAL A 710 8.76 58.20 56.61
CA VAL A 710 8.89 59.42 57.40
C VAL A 710 9.42 60.52 56.49
N VAL A 711 8.70 61.63 56.43
CA VAL A 711 9.10 62.86 55.74
C VAL A 711 9.43 63.92 56.79
N SER A 712 10.54 64.65 56.65
CA SER A 712 10.89 65.72 57.58
C SER A 712 11.38 66.99 56.88
N HIS A 713 10.96 68.13 57.40
CA HIS A 713 11.35 69.47 56.94
C HIS A 713 11.31 70.45 58.12
N ASN A 714 12.33 71.31 58.24
CA ASN A 714 12.45 72.33 59.29
C ASN A 714 12.10 71.84 60.71
N ALA A 715 12.70 70.71 61.11
CA ALA A 715 12.52 70.00 62.39
C ALA A 715 11.10 69.48 62.70
N ARG A 716 10.16 69.54 61.74
CA ARG A 716 8.88 68.80 61.79
C ARG A 716 9.04 67.45 61.08
N MET A 717 8.40 66.42 61.61
CA MET A 717 8.34 65.06 61.05
C MET A 717 6.89 64.62 60.90
N TRP A 718 6.59 63.98 59.77
CA TRP A 718 5.30 63.38 59.47
C TRP A 718 5.50 61.96 58.94
N GLN A 719 4.57 61.04 59.21
CA GLN A 719 4.63 59.67 58.71
C GLN A 719 3.53 59.42 57.68
N LEU A 720 3.93 59.20 56.43
CA LEU A 720 3.07 58.80 55.33
C LEU A 720 2.96 57.26 55.30
N LEU A 721 1.75 56.73 55.10
CA LEU A 721 1.50 55.29 54.97
C LEU A 721 1.24 54.96 53.49
N VAL A 722 2.29 54.53 52.78
CA VAL A 722 2.21 54.25 51.34
C VAL A 722 1.72 52.81 51.12
N ARG A 723 0.59 52.64 50.42
CA ARG A 723 0.04 51.34 50.04
C ARG A 723 0.67 50.86 48.73
N VAL A 724 1.31 49.69 48.76
CA VAL A 724 1.96 49.07 47.60
C VAL A 724 1.48 47.63 47.45
N ILE A 725 0.99 47.28 46.26
CA ILE A 725 0.56 45.91 45.95
C ILE A 725 1.69 45.18 45.24
N VAL A 726 2.34 44.25 45.96
CA VAL A 726 3.36 43.37 45.38
C VAL A 726 2.68 42.18 44.70
N CYS A 727 3.04 41.91 43.45
CA CYS A 727 2.44 40.87 42.62
C CYS A 727 3.51 40.08 41.85
N ARG A 728 3.18 38.86 41.39
CA ARG A 728 4.00 38.19 40.37
C ARG A 728 3.65 38.79 39.01
N CYS A 729 4.65 39.04 38.17
CA CYS A 729 4.47 39.69 36.88
C CYS A 729 4.92 38.85 35.69
N ASN A 730 4.43 39.20 34.50
CA ASN A 730 5.02 38.76 33.23
C ASN A 730 6.33 39.54 32.94
N VAL A 731 6.96 39.25 31.81
CA VAL A 731 8.21 39.93 31.37
C VAL A 731 8.02 41.43 31.11
N GLU A 732 6.78 41.89 30.93
CA GLU A 732 6.41 43.30 30.68
C GLU A 732 6.07 44.08 31.96
N GLY A 733 6.18 43.45 33.15
CA GLY A 733 5.92 44.10 34.44
C GLY A 733 4.44 44.23 34.83
N GLN A 734 3.53 43.50 34.18
CA GLN A 734 2.10 43.51 34.50
C GLN A 734 1.74 42.45 35.58
N CYS A 735 0.94 42.83 36.57
CA CYS A 735 0.50 41.92 37.64
C CYS A 735 -0.38 40.76 37.14
N MET A 736 0.13 39.54 37.25
CA MET A 736 -0.66 38.32 37.00
C MET A 736 -1.65 38.07 38.15
N ARG A 737 -2.95 38.13 37.84
CA ARG A 737 -4.02 37.70 38.77
C ARG A 737 -3.95 36.19 39.01
N LYS A 738 -4.18 35.76 40.25
CA LYS A 738 -4.50 34.35 40.53
C LYS A 738 -5.86 34.03 39.92
N VAL A 739 -5.88 33.28 38.82
CA VAL A 739 -7.09 32.67 38.29
C VAL A 739 -7.61 31.69 39.34
N GLY A 740 -8.84 31.90 39.83
CA GLY A 740 -9.51 30.93 40.69
C GLY A 740 -9.77 29.64 39.92
N ARG A 741 -9.77 28.48 40.59
CA ARG A 741 -9.98 27.17 39.95
C ARG A 741 -11.20 27.22 39.01
N MET A 742 -10.95 27.05 37.71
CA MET A 742 -12.01 26.80 36.75
C MET A 742 -12.77 25.52 37.16
N LYS A 743 -14.10 25.61 37.14
CA LYS A 743 -15.00 24.58 37.69
C LYS A 743 -15.25 23.48 36.65
N GLY A 744 -14.19 22.75 36.27
CA GLY A 744 -14.24 21.80 35.16
C GLY A 744 -12.99 20.94 34.96
N MET A 745 -12.46 20.33 36.02
CA MET A 745 -11.38 19.34 35.89
C MET A 745 -11.57 18.19 36.91
N PRO A 746 -11.31 16.91 36.56
CA PRO A 746 -11.74 15.78 37.39
C PRO A 746 -11.03 15.69 38.75
N THR A 747 -11.77 15.29 39.79
CA THR A 747 -11.17 14.91 41.07
C THR A 747 -10.55 13.51 40.99
N LYS A 748 -9.56 13.21 41.83
CA LYS A 748 -8.74 11.98 41.75
C LYS A 748 -9.48 10.64 41.96
N LEU A 749 -10.81 10.63 42.19
CA LEU A 749 -11.61 9.41 42.10
C LEU A 749 -11.85 8.98 40.64
N SER A 750 -11.92 9.92 39.69
CA SER A 750 -12.23 9.63 38.29
C SER A 750 -11.12 8.81 37.60
N ALA A 751 -9.85 8.97 37.99
CA ALA A 751 -8.75 8.18 37.47
C ALA A 751 -8.88 6.68 37.79
N VAL A 752 -9.41 6.33 38.96
CA VAL A 752 -9.69 4.93 39.33
C VAL A 752 -10.90 4.41 38.54
N GLY A 753 -11.95 5.23 38.37
CA GLY A 753 -13.11 4.88 37.56
C GLY A 753 -12.77 4.61 36.10
N ILE A 754 -11.90 5.43 35.49
CA ILE A 754 -11.43 5.24 34.12
C ILE A 754 -10.55 3.99 34.02
N LEU A 755 -9.61 3.77 34.96
CA LEU A 755 -8.74 2.59 34.95
C LEU A 755 -9.53 1.28 35.15
N VAL A 756 -10.54 1.28 36.03
CA VAL A 756 -11.44 0.12 36.19
C VAL A 756 -12.34 -0.06 34.97
N GLY A 757 -12.79 1.04 34.34
CA GLY A 757 -13.56 1.01 33.10
C GLY A 757 -12.77 0.44 31.92
N THR A 758 -11.53 0.86 31.71
CA THR A 758 -10.66 0.32 30.64
C THR A 758 -10.25 -1.12 30.93
N LEU A 759 -9.92 -1.48 32.17
CA LEU A 759 -9.65 -2.88 32.53
C LEU A 759 -10.88 -3.78 32.38
N ALA A 760 -12.10 -3.28 32.65
CA ALA A 760 -13.34 -4.00 32.39
C ALA A 760 -13.63 -4.14 30.88
N ALA A 761 -13.36 -3.09 30.08
CA ALA A 761 -13.50 -3.14 28.62
C ALA A 761 -12.49 -4.10 27.98
N ILE A 762 -11.21 -4.04 28.39
CA ILE A 762 -10.16 -4.99 27.97
C ILE A 762 -10.51 -6.40 28.42
N GLY A 763 -11.02 -6.59 29.64
CA GLY A 763 -11.53 -7.88 30.11
C GLY A 763 -12.70 -8.41 29.28
N PHE A 764 -13.63 -7.54 28.87
CA PHE A 764 -14.75 -7.91 28.00
C PHE A 764 -14.30 -8.27 26.58
N PHE A 765 -13.36 -7.51 26.00
CA PHE A 765 -12.75 -7.83 24.70
C PHE A 765 -11.93 -9.13 24.76
N LEU A 766 -11.17 -9.37 25.83
CA LEU A 766 -10.46 -10.64 26.03
C LEU A 766 -11.44 -11.81 26.20
N ILE A 767 -12.56 -11.62 26.90
CA ILE A 767 -13.63 -12.64 26.97
C ILE A 767 -14.22 -12.88 25.59
N LEU A 768 -14.50 -11.85 24.78
CA LEU A 768 -14.97 -12.02 23.40
C LEU A 768 -13.95 -12.74 22.51
N ILE A 769 -12.66 -12.40 22.60
CA ILE A 769 -11.59 -13.05 21.85
C ILE A 769 -11.46 -14.53 22.27
N PHE A 770 -11.47 -14.83 23.57
CA PHE A 770 -11.44 -16.22 24.06
C PHE A 770 -12.71 -17.00 23.75
N THR A 771 -13.90 -16.40 23.73
CA THR A 771 -15.11 -17.11 23.27
C THR A 771 -15.12 -17.29 21.75
N HIS A 772 -14.58 -16.35 20.96
CA HIS A 772 -14.41 -16.54 19.52
C HIS A 772 -13.40 -17.67 19.20
N LEU A 773 -12.27 -17.71 19.91
CA LEU A 773 -11.28 -18.80 19.79
C LEU A 773 -11.83 -20.15 20.27
N ALA A 774 -12.65 -20.17 21.33
CA ALA A 774 -13.32 -21.38 21.81
C ALA A 774 -14.45 -21.84 20.87
N LEU A 775 -15.15 -20.92 20.19
CA LEU A 775 -16.15 -21.24 19.17
C LEU A 775 -15.50 -21.70 17.86
N ALA A 776 -14.37 -21.10 17.47
CA ALA A 776 -13.56 -21.57 16.34
C ALA A 776 -13.11 -23.01 16.57
N ARG A 777 -12.45 -23.30 17.71
CA ARG A 777 -12.07 -24.68 18.11
C ARG A 777 -13.25 -25.64 18.33
N LYS A 778 -14.49 -25.15 18.42
CA LYS A 778 -15.68 -26.02 18.45
C LYS A 778 -16.22 -26.29 17.05
N LYS A 779 -15.94 -25.43 16.07
CA LYS A 779 -16.33 -25.63 14.66
C LYS A 779 -15.60 -26.83 14.03
N ASP A 780 -14.39 -27.13 14.50
CA ASP A 780 -13.61 -28.32 14.13
C ASP A 780 -14.06 -29.62 14.84
N LEU A 781 -15.07 -29.55 15.73
CA LEU A 781 -15.53 -30.66 16.58
C LEU A 781 -17.00 -31.06 16.33
N ASP A 782 -17.71 -30.34 15.47
CA ASP A 782 -19.12 -30.59 15.10
C ASP A 782 -19.27 -30.78 13.56
N GLN A 783 -18.44 -31.64 12.94
CA GLN A 783 -18.76 -32.27 11.65
C GLN A 783 -19.26 -33.71 11.86
N PRO A 784 -20.24 -34.18 11.06
CA PRO A 784 -20.86 -35.49 11.26
C PRO A 784 -19.95 -36.64 10.81
N ALA A 785 -19.73 -37.61 11.69
CA ALA A 785 -19.12 -38.89 11.32
C ALA A 785 -20.16 -39.78 10.63
N ASP A 786 -19.90 -40.20 9.39
CA ASP A 786 -20.74 -41.17 8.69
C ASP A 786 -19.95 -42.11 7.76
N SER A 787 -20.50 -43.31 7.52
CA SER A 787 -19.99 -44.37 6.63
C SER A 787 -18.56 -44.93 6.86
N VAL A 788 -18.47 -45.95 7.72
CA VAL A 788 -17.41 -46.99 7.64
C VAL A 788 -17.84 -48.09 6.65
N PRO A 789 -16.97 -48.52 5.72
CA PRO A 789 -17.06 -49.83 5.09
C PRO A 789 -15.95 -50.78 5.57
N LEU A 790 -16.40 -51.90 6.14
CA LEU A 790 -15.70 -53.11 6.59
C LEU A 790 -14.42 -53.53 5.85
N LYS A 791 -13.40 -53.92 6.63
CA LYS A 791 -12.42 -54.96 6.23
C LYS A 791 -13.12 -56.30 5.98
N PRO A 792 -12.69 -57.06 4.97
CA PRO A 792 -12.46 -58.49 5.06
C PRO A 792 -10.99 -58.83 5.39
N ALA A 793 -10.72 -60.09 5.73
CA ALA A 793 -9.38 -60.68 5.74
C ALA A 793 -8.93 -61.00 4.28
N VAL A 794 -7.67 -61.24 3.96
CA VAL A 794 -6.55 -61.82 4.72
C VAL A 794 -5.29 -60.97 4.64
#